data_AF-A0A2N9IX80-F1
#
_entry.id   AF-A0A2N9IX80-F1
#
_cell.length_a   1.000
_cell.length_b   1.000
_cell.length_c   1.000
_cell.angle_alpha   90.00
_cell.angle_beta   90.00
_cell.angle_gamma   90.00
#
_symmetry.space_group_name_H-M   'P 1'
#
loop_
_entity.id
_entity.type
_entity.pdbx_description
1 polymer ?
#
loop_
_entity_poly.entity_id
_entity_poly.type
_entity_poly.pdbx_seq_one_letter_code
_entity_poly.pdbx_strand_id
1 'polypeptide(L)'
;MEAVIKPGASAAWRGIIAGRAILEKGLRWSVGNGTQIRIWEDRWIPTPSTYKITSPRPTSLVMHVNYVSDLIDTHSKSWRTELLDTLFFAHDVHVIKSIPISSRLPRDKQIWAGTTSGIYTVKSGYQLLCSELSSSSLGESSNPNRGNQLWRELWSLPVAAKIRIFIWRACLGILPTKASLHRCHITTEPECDRCYGHGESVTHALWSCESAKSVWQHCSLSLDFMCWVQDQSSFMDVFDTVIHHLSRDDAGLFCTIAWKIWFSRNEIRIHGIWRDPSLVFRQAASFFDEFSRCAKERVHGSRPPHQHISHWTPPMADVFKINIALCSTSTLPQVGIGILVRDHVGNVMASRCSSSLRIDTHGTMELKSFRDAVDFARDLGLFSVVFKHEFSWLHRELINDVPSNSAWGHIVEDCAENLNKAAELFNAKLSSELHSLNNNLPDARTVYIDVYHPILDFIHDPEKSGFEVANLGCCGTGRIELAVTCNKFDPFICGDIEILKRLQREVFTDVMKLRDRQDKVERIISFYKTSNGSPFQEASTVVRGEVNFLGALLMMDEVDEQSCDALSRAGIRTGIDSRFTFETTIRQKDTLAAEFVASQKGKGYLGDFSEQSLSLEKVLYKVNASDWLSAVAIPVGAQCRDVAITSNSSHQGKGLTDTSSLGPSLLNQHSGSGIGLTVRESNIVASLAQFVSGLGMQPGSDSMGHCFSTFGQVVCQLPRGVKLSLLGLHQVPKSLSQHVSLGPLTIPVGFLKRHRAPETVDEASTGAMRVSTQENVSTGSVALMLESKLDEITRIEGWIEMQKSNPKCLQWAVTMSDDSEDSFGWGMSLSGILGGPTCRDHFQAESYLKLNLGKRFSLKPGLAYVADGNSRTTALMLQSNWSI
;
A
#
# COMPACT_ATOMS: atom_id res chain seq x y z
N MET A 1 15.01 -22.92 23.14
CA MET A 1 16.44 -23.32 23.00
C MET A 1 16.65 -24.84 22.87
N GLU A 2 15.61 -25.66 23.08
CA GLU A 2 15.74 -27.12 23.30
C GLU A 2 15.68 -27.99 22.02
N ALA A 3 15.63 -27.38 20.83
CA ALA A 3 15.54 -28.12 19.58
C ALA A 3 16.83 -28.93 19.28
N VAL A 4 16.66 -30.17 18.79
CA VAL A 4 17.75 -31.11 18.46
C VAL A 4 17.87 -31.28 16.94
N ILE A 5 19.09 -31.40 16.42
CA ILE A 5 19.34 -31.68 14.99
C ILE A 5 19.05 -33.16 14.72
N LYS A 6 18.07 -33.45 13.85
CA LYS A 6 17.79 -34.81 13.37
C LYS A 6 18.66 -35.16 12.15
N PRO A 7 18.98 -36.45 11.93
CA PRO A 7 19.58 -36.92 10.67
C PRO A 7 18.71 -36.50 9.47
N GLY A 8 19.32 -35.98 8.41
CA GLY A 8 18.59 -35.48 7.23
C GLY A 8 18.06 -34.04 7.33
N ALA A 9 18.32 -33.32 8.44
CA ALA A 9 17.93 -31.91 8.55
C ALA A 9 18.52 -31.04 7.43
N SER A 10 17.73 -30.07 6.95
CA SER A 10 18.15 -29.15 5.89
C SER A 10 19.35 -28.30 6.31
N ALA A 11 20.14 -27.82 5.34
CA ALA A 11 21.26 -26.92 5.60
C ALA A 11 20.82 -25.63 6.32
N ALA A 12 19.63 -25.11 5.99
CA ALA A 12 19.02 -23.97 6.66
C ALA A 12 18.76 -24.24 8.15
N TRP A 13 18.19 -25.40 8.49
CA TRP A 13 17.93 -25.77 9.89
C TRP A 13 19.23 -25.92 10.69
N ARG A 14 20.26 -26.54 10.10
CA ARG A 14 21.59 -26.64 10.72
C ARG A 14 22.21 -25.26 10.97
N GLY A 15 22.04 -24.33 10.03
CA GLY A 15 22.48 -22.94 10.18
C GLY A 15 21.76 -22.18 11.32
N ILE A 16 20.45 -22.36 11.44
CA ILE A 16 19.66 -21.77 12.55
C ILE A 16 20.13 -22.32 13.90
N ILE A 17 20.34 -23.64 14.00
CA ILE A 17 20.83 -24.25 15.25
C ILE A 17 22.26 -23.81 15.57
N ALA A 18 23.13 -23.59 14.59
CA ALA A 18 24.46 -23.03 14.81
C ALA A 18 24.40 -21.63 15.44
N GLY A 19 23.41 -20.81 15.05
CA GLY A 19 23.16 -19.49 15.66
C GLY A 19 22.76 -19.54 17.13
N ARG A 20 22.23 -20.67 17.62
CA ARG A 20 21.79 -20.83 19.02
C ARG A 20 22.92 -20.57 20.02
N ALA A 21 24.12 -21.09 19.76
CA ALA A 21 25.25 -20.94 20.68
C ALA A 21 25.63 -19.47 20.91
N ILE A 22 25.41 -18.62 19.91
CA ILE A 22 25.63 -17.16 20.01
C ILE A 22 24.56 -16.53 20.88
N LEU A 23 23.30 -16.94 20.68
CA LEU A 23 22.18 -16.47 21.48
C LEU A 23 22.35 -16.83 22.96
N GLU A 24 22.74 -18.07 23.29
CA GLU A 24 22.99 -18.51 24.67
C GLU A 24 24.08 -17.67 25.36
N LYS A 25 25.06 -17.18 24.60
CA LYS A 25 26.15 -16.37 25.14
C LYS A 25 25.75 -14.93 25.44
N GLY A 26 24.87 -14.33 24.65
CA GLY A 26 24.46 -12.94 24.85
C GLY A 26 23.11 -12.75 25.55
N LEU A 27 22.33 -13.81 25.77
CA LEU A 27 21.08 -13.73 26.54
C LEU A 27 21.34 -13.71 28.05
N ARG A 28 20.58 -12.87 28.76
CA ARG A 28 20.47 -12.85 30.22
C ARG A 28 19.03 -12.60 30.65
N TRP A 29 18.68 -12.96 31.86
CA TRP A 29 17.40 -12.65 32.49
C TRP A 29 17.38 -11.19 32.97
N SER A 30 16.24 -10.54 32.74
CA SER A 30 15.80 -9.34 33.42
C SER A 30 14.85 -9.75 34.54
N VAL A 31 15.13 -9.27 35.77
CA VAL A 31 14.37 -9.64 36.97
C VAL A 31 13.03 -8.93 36.97
N GLY A 32 11.94 -9.71 37.01
CA GLY A 32 10.59 -9.24 37.27
C GLY A 32 10.15 -9.67 38.68
N ASN A 33 9.48 -10.82 38.76
CA ASN A 33 9.02 -11.42 40.02
C ASN A 33 10.02 -12.43 40.60
N GLY A 34 11.07 -12.78 39.84
CA GLY A 34 12.16 -13.65 40.25
C GLY A 34 11.82 -15.14 40.34
N THR A 35 10.61 -15.54 39.93
CA THR A 35 10.12 -16.93 40.09
C THR A 35 10.72 -17.92 39.08
N GLN A 36 11.26 -17.44 37.95
CA GLN A 36 11.85 -18.27 36.90
C GLN A 36 13.38 -18.26 36.91
N ILE A 37 13.99 -17.44 37.77
CA ILE A 37 15.43 -17.19 37.76
C ILE A 37 16.07 -17.93 38.93
N ARG A 38 16.89 -18.93 38.63
CA ARG A 38 17.72 -19.62 39.63
C ARG A 38 18.95 -18.78 39.93
N ILE A 39 19.14 -18.45 41.21
CA ILE A 39 20.16 -17.48 41.67
C ILE A 39 21.56 -17.84 41.15
N TRP A 40 21.94 -19.11 41.21
CA TRP A 40 23.31 -19.57 40.98
C TRP A 40 23.57 -20.12 39.57
N GLU A 41 22.52 -20.53 38.85
CA GLU A 41 22.64 -21.23 37.57
C GLU A 41 22.44 -20.29 36.38
N ASP A 42 21.50 -19.37 36.51
CA ASP A 42 21.06 -18.51 35.42
C ASP A 42 21.87 -17.20 35.37
N ARG A 43 21.90 -16.58 34.18
CA ARG A 43 22.54 -15.28 33.95
C ARG A 43 21.51 -14.19 34.21
N TRP A 44 21.63 -13.42 35.28
CA TRP A 44 20.61 -12.42 35.65
C TRP A 44 21.15 -11.12 36.23
N ILE A 45 22.43 -11.09 36.62
CA ILE A 45 23.05 -9.86 37.14
C ILE A 45 23.70 -9.06 36.00
N PRO A 46 23.70 -7.72 36.05
CA PRO A 46 24.30 -6.88 35.02
C PRO A 46 25.82 -6.71 35.18
N THR A 47 26.57 -7.81 35.28
CA THR A 47 28.05 -7.78 35.32
C THR A 47 28.64 -7.96 33.92
N PRO A 48 29.63 -7.15 33.50
CA PRO A 48 30.19 -7.20 32.14
C PRO A 48 30.90 -8.51 31.77
N SER A 49 31.26 -9.34 32.75
CA SER A 49 32.06 -10.55 32.54
C SER A 49 31.21 -11.80 32.25
N THR A 50 30.32 -12.18 33.16
CA THR A 50 29.62 -13.48 33.12
C THR A 50 28.10 -13.37 33.22
N TYR A 51 27.57 -12.22 33.65
CA TYR A 51 26.17 -12.03 34.04
C TYR A 51 25.67 -12.99 35.14
N LYS A 52 26.58 -13.71 35.82
CA LYS A 52 26.27 -14.67 36.89
C LYS A 52 26.85 -14.20 38.20
N ILE A 53 26.17 -14.57 39.29
CA ILE A 53 26.70 -14.42 40.64
C ILE A 53 28.04 -15.14 40.75
N THR A 54 28.99 -14.49 41.43
CA THR A 54 30.34 -15.02 41.65
C THR A 54 30.52 -15.61 43.04
N SER A 55 29.69 -15.18 43.99
CA SER A 55 29.62 -15.75 45.33
C SER A 55 29.35 -17.27 45.26
N PRO A 56 29.90 -18.06 46.19
CA PRO A 56 29.64 -19.50 46.22
C PRO A 56 28.25 -19.80 46.77
N ARG A 57 27.60 -20.85 46.26
CA ARG A 57 26.33 -21.34 46.82
C ARG A 57 26.56 -21.85 48.25
N PRO A 58 25.78 -21.38 49.25
CA PRO A 58 25.90 -21.87 50.62
C PRO A 58 25.64 -23.38 50.70
N THR A 59 26.47 -24.10 51.43
CA THR A 59 26.39 -25.57 51.59
C THR A 59 25.37 -26.01 52.65
N SER A 60 24.83 -25.06 53.44
CA SER A 60 23.91 -25.37 54.53
C SER A 60 22.48 -25.61 54.01
N LEU A 61 21.97 -26.83 54.22
CA LEU A 61 20.63 -27.32 53.84
C LEU A 61 19.45 -26.56 54.48
N VAL A 62 19.71 -25.56 55.33
CA VAL A 62 18.70 -24.87 56.15
C VAL A 62 18.08 -23.66 55.44
N MET A 63 18.72 -23.13 54.39
CA MET A 63 18.16 -22.00 53.63
C MET A 63 17.49 -22.48 52.34
N HIS A 64 16.16 -22.47 52.31
CA HIS A 64 15.34 -22.72 51.11
C HIS A 64 15.40 -21.55 50.10
N VAL A 65 16.60 -21.05 49.79
CA VAL A 65 16.82 -19.88 48.91
C VAL A 65 17.46 -20.36 47.61
N ASN A 66 16.65 -20.49 46.56
CA ASN A 66 17.09 -21.00 45.26
C ASN A 66 16.72 -20.08 44.10
N TYR A 67 15.63 -19.33 44.23
CA TYR A 67 15.10 -18.45 43.20
C TYR A 67 15.26 -16.99 43.61
N VAL A 68 15.38 -16.10 42.62
CA VAL A 68 15.50 -14.66 42.88
C VAL A 68 14.28 -14.13 43.65
N SER A 69 13.10 -14.75 43.48
CA SER A 69 11.89 -14.45 44.26
C SER A 69 12.10 -14.57 45.77
N ASP A 70 12.99 -15.47 46.23
CA ASP A 70 13.26 -15.70 47.65
C ASP A 70 14.05 -14.52 48.27
N LEU A 71 14.73 -13.74 47.43
CA LEU A 71 15.48 -12.55 47.80
C LEU A 71 14.61 -11.28 47.81
N ILE A 72 13.38 -11.36 47.28
CA ILE A 72 12.44 -10.24 47.15
C ILE A 72 11.42 -10.31 48.29
N ASP A 73 11.17 -9.17 48.93
CA ASP A 73 10.02 -9.01 49.81
C ASP A 73 8.78 -8.63 48.99
N THR A 74 7.78 -9.50 49.01
CA THR A 74 6.53 -9.35 48.26
C THR A 74 5.64 -8.24 48.81
N HIS A 75 5.80 -7.83 50.08
CA HIS A 75 5.03 -6.75 50.69
C HIS A 75 5.67 -5.38 50.41
N SER A 76 6.95 -5.22 50.74
CA SER A 76 7.66 -3.95 50.52
C SER A 76 8.12 -3.73 49.07
N LYS A 77 8.01 -4.75 48.20
CA LYS A 77 8.49 -4.73 46.80
C LYS A 77 9.97 -4.31 46.72
N SER A 78 10.76 -4.77 47.68
CA SER A 78 12.16 -4.41 47.83
C SER A 78 13.02 -5.65 48.04
N TRP A 79 14.34 -5.50 47.88
CA TRP A 79 15.27 -6.57 48.21
C TRP A 79 15.35 -6.79 49.72
N ARG A 80 15.40 -8.05 50.15
CA ARG A 80 15.68 -8.42 51.54
C ARG A 80 17.16 -8.17 51.85
N THR A 81 17.51 -6.93 52.19
CA THR A 81 18.90 -6.48 52.30
C THR A 81 19.73 -7.32 53.27
N GLU A 82 19.19 -7.63 54.44
CA GLU A 82 19.86 -8.45 55.45
C GLU A 82 20.20 -9.86 54.94
N LEU A 83 19.28 -10.45 54.17
CA LEU A 83 19.48 -11.77 53.55
C LEU A 83 20.55 -11.69 52.47
N LEU A 84 20.56 -10.62 51.66
CA LEU A 84 21.61 -10.41 50.65
C LEU A 84 22.99 -10.29 51.28
N ASP A 85 23.12 -9.45 52.32
CA ASP A 85 24.39 -9.21 53.02
C ASP A 85 24.92 -10.48 53.71
N THR A 86 24.06 -11.45 54.02
CA THR A 86 24.42 -12.76 54.58
C THR A 86 24.85 -13.77 53.50
N LEU A 87 24.24 -13.72 52.32
CA LEU A 87 24.36 -14.75 51.27
C LEU A 87 25.45 -14.47 50.23
N PHE A 88 25.73 -13.20 49.94
CA PHE A 88 26.59 -12.80 48.82
C PHE A 88 27.75 -11.91 49.28
N PHE A 89 28.83 -11.92 48.52
CA PHE A 89 29.93 -10.97 48.70
C PHE A 89 29.48 -9.53 48.43
N ALA A 90 30.15 -8.57 49.06
CA ALA A 90 29.76 -7.15 49.02
C ALA A 90 29.60 -6.59 47.59
N HIS A 91 30.42 -7.03 46.63
CA HIS A 91 30.29 -6.59 45.23
C HIS A 91 29.05 -7.17 44.54
N ASP A 92 28.72 -8.44 44.79
CA ASP A 92 27.50 -9.07 44.24
C ASP A 92 26.27 -8.44 44.88
N VAL A 93 26.28 -8.20 46.21
CA VAL A 93 25.19 -7.49 46.90
C VAL A 93 24.97 -6.10 46.32
N HIS A 94 26.05 -5.35 46.07
CA HIS A 94 25.98 -4.03 45.47
C HIS A 94 25.31 -4.08 44.08
N VAL A 95 25.70 -5.05 43.25
CA VAL A 95 25.11 -5.26 41.92
C VAL A 95 23.65 -5.69 42.03
N ILE A 96 23.29 -6.59 42.93
CA ILE A 96 21.88 -7.03 43.12
C ILE A 96 21.02 -5.85 43.57
N LYS A 97 21.46 -5.09 44.59
CA LYS A 97 20.75 -3.90 45.09
C LYS A 97 20.60 -2.81 44.02
N SER A 98 21.45 -2.81 42.99
CA SER A 98 21.35 -1.90 41.84
C SER A 98 20.23 -2.26 40.86
N ILE A 99 19.72 -3.49 40.89
CA ILE A 99 18.60 -3.93 40.07
C ILE A 99 17.30 -3.47 40.73
N PRO A 100 16.51 -2.59 40.09
CA PRO A 100 15.28 -2.08 40.67
C PRO A 100 14.17 -3.11 40.52
N ILE A 101 13.45 -3.32 41.62
CA ILE A 101 12.26 -4.15 41.64
C ILE A 101 11.07 -3.30 41.20
N SER A 102 10.30 -3.80 40.22
CA SER A 102 9.04 -3.17 39.84
C SER A 102 8.00 -3.37 40.94
N SER A 103 7.24 -2.30 41.20
CA SER A 103 6.10 -2.31 42.09
C SER A 103 5.01 -3.30 41.66
N ARG A 104 4.91 -3.60 40.35
CA ARG A 104 3.95 -4.54 39.75
C ARG A 104 4.41 -6.01 39.78
N LEU A 105 5.69 -6.29 40.02
CA LEU A 105 6.29 -7.64 39.95
C LEU A 105 5.88 -8.42 38.67
N PRO A 106 6.20 -7.93 37.46
CA PRO A 106 5.87 -8.62 36.21
C PRO A 106 6.64 -9.95 36.09
N ARG A 107 6.28 -10.80 35.11
CA ARG A 107 7.04 -12.03 34.84
C ARG A 107 8.46 -11.73 34.38
N ASP A 108 9.39 -12.60 34.77
CA ASP A 108 10.79 -12.55 34.32
C ASP A 108 10.91 -12.65 32.78
N LYS A 109 11.88 -11.95 32.18
CA LYS A 109 12.08 -11.90 30.72
C LYS A 109 13.54 -12.19 30.35
N GLN A 110 13.76 -12.83 29.19
CA GLN A 110 15.11 -12.93 28.60
C GLN A 110 15.38 -11.73 27.69
N ILE A 111 16.54 -11.10 27.88
CA ILE A 111 17.00 -9.92 27.16
C ILE A 111 18.39 -10.15 26.58
N TRP A 112 18.68 -9.49 25.46
CA TRP A 112 19.99 -9.50 24.84
C TRP A 112 20.94 -8.49 25.51
N ALA A 113 21.96 -8.98 26.19
CA ALA A 113 22.90 -8.14 26.92
C ALA A 113 23.81 -7.28 26.02
N GLY A 114 23.95 -7.65 24.73
CA GLY A 114 24.79 -6.91 23.78
C GLY A 114 24.17 -5.62 23.23
N THR A 115 22.97 -5.23 23.66
CA THR A 115 22.36 -3.93 23.34
C THR A 115 21.68 -3.32 24.56
N THR A 116 21.60 -1.99 24.62
CA THR A 116 20.90 -1.27 25.70
C THR A 116 19.39 -1.47 25.66
N SER A 117 18.83 -1.63 24.47
CA SER A 117 17.42 -1.98 24.24
C SER A 117 17.06 -3.41 24.67
N GLY A 118 18.04 -4.26 24.97
CA GLY A 118 17.82 -5.68 25.24
C GLY A 118 17.34 -6.50 24.02
N ILE A 119 17.35 -5.91 22.82
CA ILE A 119 16.94 -6.56 21.56
C ILE A 119 18.18 -7.07 20.82
N TYR A 120 18.12 -8.31 20.36
CA TYR A 120 19.17 -8.90 19.52
C TYR A 120 19.16 -8.28 18.12
N THR A 121 20.34 -7.89 17.63
CA THR A 121 20.56 -7.56 16.22
C THR A 121 21.69 -8.42 15.65
N VAL A 122 21.66 -8.67 14.33
CA VAL A 122 22.76 -9.38 13.64
C VAL A 122 24.09 -8.66 13.87
N LYS A 123 24.09 -7.32 13.87
CA LYS A 123 25.27 -6.50 14.17
C LYS A 123 25.82 -6.78 15.56
N SER A 124 24.97 -6.75 16.59
CA SER A 124 25.40 -7.01 17.97
C SER A 124 25.85 -8.46 18.19
N GLY A 125 25.20 -9.42 17.54
CA GLY A 125 25.63 -10.82 17.55
C GLY A 125 26.99 -11.03 16.88
N TYR A 126 27.21 -10.37 15.73
CA TYR A 126 28.49 -10.38 15.04
C TYR A 126 29.61 -9.71 15.85
N GLN A 127 29.32 -8.58 16.51
CA GLN A 127 30.29 -7.92 17.41
C GLN A 127 30.69 -8.83 18.56
N LEU A 128 29.73 -9.53 19.19
CA LEU A 128 30.01 -10.51 20.23
C LEU A 128 30.95 -11.62 19.70
N LEU A 129 30.64 -12.18 18.53
CA LEU A 129 31.49 -13.18 17.87
C LEU A 129 32.90 -12.66 17.56
N CYS A 130 33.02 -11.45 16.99
CA CYS A 130 34.32 -10.86 16.67
C CYS A 130 35.15 -10.63 17.92
N SER A 131 34.54 -10.18 19.03
CA SER A 131 35.25 -9.99 20.30
C SER A 131 35.78 -11.33 20.86
N GLU A 132 35.03 -12.42 20.67
CA GLU A 132 35.42 -13.77 21.10
C GLU A 132 36.51 -14.38 20.21
N LEU A 133 36.41 -14.20 18.90
CA LEU A 133 37.45 -14.62 17.94
C LEU A 133 38.75 -13.84 18.14
N SER A 134 38.67 -12.57 18.53
CA SER A 134 39.85 -11.77 18.88
C SER A 134 40.50 -12.23 20.19
N SER A 135 39.73 -12.86 21.09
CA SER A 135 40.23 -13.43 22.35
C SER A 135 40.79 -14.86 22.22
N SER A 136 40.44 -15.57 21.13
CA SER A 136 40.89 -16.92 20.82
C SER A 136 41.83 -16.89 19.61
N SER A 137 43.12 -16.68 19.87
CA SER A 137 44.19 -16.64 18.88
C SER A 137 44.25 -17.90 17.99
N LEU A 138 43.69 -17.85 16.78
CA LEU A 138 43.92 -18.82 15.70
C LEU A 138 43.86 -18.13 14.31
N GLY A 139 45.04 -17.87 13.73
CA GLY A 139 45.27 -17.74 12.30
C GLY A 139 44.77 -16.47 11.60
N GLU A 140 45.42 -15.33 11.82
CA GLU A 140 45.31 -14.19 10.89
C GLU A 140 45.92 -14.55 9.54
N SER A 141 45.22 -14.22 8.44
CA SER A 141 45.84 -14.20 7.11
C SER A 141 46.97 -13.17 7.11
N SER A 142 48.00 -13.40 6.31
CA SER A 142 49.29 -12.71 6.36
C SER A 142 49.26 -11.18 6.12
N ASN A 143 48.08 -10.54 5.98
CA ASN A 143 47.95 -9.09 5.98
C ASN A 143 46.47 -8.63 6.19
N PRO A 144 45.98 -8.45 7.43
CA PRO A 144 44.62 -7.93 7.68
C PRO A 144 44.38 -6.53 7.07
N ASN A 145 45.46 -5.80 6.75
CA ASN A 145 45.41 -4.50 6.10
C ASN A 145 44.96 -4.55 4.63
N ARG A 146 45.29 -5.61 3.87
CA ARG A 146 44.97 -5.72 2.43
C ARG A 146 43.46 -5.81 2.19
N GLY A 147 42.77 -6.66 2.95
CA GLY A 147 41.31 -6.79 2.89
C GLY A 147 40.60 -5.51 3.31
N ASN A 148 41.03 -4.89 4.41
CA ASN A 148 40.43 -3.65 4.92
C ASN A 148 40.56 -2.46 3.96
N GLN A 149 41.68 -2.37 3.21
CA GLN A 149 41.86 -1.36 2.17
C GLN A 149 40.96 -1.64 0.96
N LEU A 150 40.95 -2.88 0.46
CA LEU A 150 40.12 -3.28 -0.67
C LEU A 150 38.63 -3.05 -0.44
N TRP A 151 38.13 -3.32 0.78
CA TRP A 151 36.73 -3.03 1.14
C TRP A 151 36.45 -1.53 1.17
N ARG A 152 37.36 -0.72 1.72
CA ARG A 152 37.20 0.74 1.76
C ARG A 152 37.08 1.30 0.34
N GLU A 153 37.95 0.85 -0.56
CA GLU A 153 37.90 1.25 -1.97
C GLU A 153 36.59 0.82 -2.63
N LEU A 154 36.19 -0.45 -2.49
CA LEU A 154 34.91 -0.96 -3.01
C LEU A 154 33.70 -0.16 -2.54
N TRP A 155 33.62 0.14 -1.24
CA TRP A 155 32.49 0.88 -0.67
C TRP A 155 32.48 2.35 -1.10
N SER A 156 33.63 2.88 -1.52
CA SER A 156 33.77 4.24 -2.01
C SER A 156 33.37 4.42 -3.48
N LEU A 157 33.35 3.35 -4.29
CA LEU A 157 33.12 3.42 -5.75
C LEU A 157 31.75 4.04 -6.11
N PRO A 158 31.65 4.83 -7.19
CA PRO A 158 30.43 5.50 -7.63
C PRO A 158 29.48 4.54 -8.38
N VAL A 159 29.14 3.40 -7.76
CA VAL A 159 28.22 2.39 -8.31
C VAL A 159 27.05 2.11 -7.37
N ALA A 160 25.94 1.59 -7.90
CA ALA A 160 24.77 1.23 -7.11
C ALA A 160 25.12 0.26 -5.97
N ALA A 161 24.50 0.42 -4.80
CA ALA A 161 24.79 -0.40 -3.62
C ALA A 161 24.67 -1.92 -3.88
N LYS A 162 23.71 -2.33 -4.71
CA LYS A 162 23.55 -3.72 -5.16
C LYS A 162 24.77 -4.27 -5.89
N ILE A 163 25.47 -3.44 -6.65
CA ILE A 163 26.69 -3.80 -7.39
C ILE A 163 27.86 -3.94 -6.40
N ARG A 164 27.99 -3.05 -5.40
CA ARG A 164 29.01 -3.17 -4.35
C ARG A 164 28.88 -4.49 -3.59
N ILE A 165 27.66 -4.83 -3.17
CA ILE A 165 27.37 -6.11 -2.49
C ILE A 165 27.68 -7.30 -3.41
N PHE A 166 27.34 -7.20 -4.69
CA PHE A 166 27.66 -8.25 -5.67
C PHE A 166 29.17 -8.47 -5.80
N ILE A 167 29.97 -7.40 -5.96
CA ILE A 167 31.43 -7.51 -6.09
C ILE A 167 32.06 -8.02 -4.79
N TRP A 168 31.57 -7.58 -3.63
CA TRP A 168 32.00 -8.12 -2.34
C TRP A 168 31.78 -9.65 -2.27
N ARG A 169 30.58 -10.12 -2.66
CA ARG A 169 30.27 -11.56 -2.73
C ARG A 169 31.13 -12.29 -3.77
N ALA A 170 31.42 -11.65 -4.89
CA ALA A 170 32.28 -12.21 -5.93
C ALA A 170 33.72 -12.37 -5.44
N CYS A 171 34.28 -11.36 -4.76
CA CYS A 171 35.63 -11.42 -4.17
C CYS A 171 35.74 -12.51 -3.10
N LEU A 172 34.70 -12.69 -2.28
CA LEU A 172 34.65 -13.76 -1.29
C LEU A 172 34.39 -15.17 -1.88
N GLY A 173 34.16 -15.29 -3.19
CA GLY A 173 33.90 -16.58 -3.84
C GLY A 173 32.56 -17.22 -3.44
N ILE A 174 31.58 -16.43 -2.96
CA ILE A 174 30.30 -16.93 -2.42
C ILE A 174 29.11 -16.72 -3.38
N LEU A 175 29.37 -16.42 -4.66
CA LEU A 175 28.30 -16.46 -5.66
C LEU A 175 27.86 -17.92 -5.90
N PRO A 176 26.57 -18.16 -6.21
CA PRO A 176 26.03 -19.49 -6.45
C PRO A 176 26.40 -19.99 -7.85
N THR A 177 27.70 -20.16 -8.10
CA THR A 177 28.22 -20.77 -9.32
C THR A 177 28.01 -22.28 -9.27
N LYS A 178 28.05 -22.99 -10.41
CA LYS A 178 27.92 -24.45 -10.42
C LYS A 178 28.94 -25.15 -9.55
N ALA A 179 30.19 -24.67 -9.48
CA ALA A 179 31.18 -25.23 -8.55
C ALA A 179 30.74 -25.09 -7.07
N SER A 180 30.20 -23.94 -6.69
CA SER A 180 29.66 -23.71 -5.34
C SER A 180 28.41 -24.55 -5.06
N LEU A 181 27.49 -24.66 -6.02
CA LEU A 181 26.27 -25.45 -5.90
C LEU A 181 26.58 -26.95 -5.83
N HIS A 182 27.57 -27.43 -6.59
CA HIS A 182 28.04 -28.81 -6.55
C HIS A 182 28.65 -29.14 -5.18
N ARG A 183 29.49 -28.25 -4.63
CA ARG A 183 30.02 -28.39 -3.26
C ARG A 183 28.90 -28.43 -2.20
N CYS A 184 27.82 -27.70 -2.44
CA CYS A 184 26.62 -27.72 -1.59
C CYS A 184 25.66 -28.89 -1.89
N HIS A 185 26.03 -29.82 -2.79
CA HIS A 185 25.24 -30.98 -3.20
C HIS A 185 23.86 -30.60 -3.80
N ILE A 186 23.78 -29.42 -4.45
CA ILE A 186 22.56 -28.90 -5.11
C ILE A 186 22.52 -29.29 -6.59
N THR A 187 23.67 -29.40 -7.25
CA THR A 187 23.80 -29.85 -8.65
C THR A 187 24.78 -31.01 -8.74
N THR A 188 24.60 -31.87 -9.74
CA THR A 188 25.42 -33.07 -9.99
C THR A 188 26.72 -32.75 -10.73
N GLU A 189 26.80 -31.60 -11.39
CA GLU A 189 27.87 -31.27 -12.34
C GLU A 189 28.42 -29.85 -12.09
N PRO A 190 29.74 -29.70 -11.86
CA PRO A 190 30.36 -28.39 -11.64
C PRO A 190 30.64 -27.61 -12.94
N GLU A 191 30.48 -28.20 -14.13
CA GLU A 191 30.90 -27.66 -15.42
C GLU A 191 30.06 -26.46 -15.88
N CYS A 192 30.74 -25.46 -16.45
CA CYS A 192 30.12 -24.26 -16.96
C CYS A 192 29.26 -24.52 -18.22
N ASP A 193 27.96 -24.23 -18.13
CA ASP A 193 26.94 -24.40 -19.20
C ASP A 193 27.19 -23.59 -20.49
N ARG A 194 28.22 -22.73 -20.51
CA ARG A 194 28.51 -21.84 -21.65
C ARG A 194 29.71 -22.27 -22.49
N CYS A 195 30.76 -22.74 -21.83
CA CYS A 195 32.00 -23.14 -22.50
C CYS A 195 32.21 -24.65 -22.46
N TYR A 196 31.45 -25.37 -21.61
CA TYR A 196 31.47 -26.83 -21.43
C TYR A 196 32.83 -27.46 -21.11
N GLY A 197 33.89 -26.66 -20.93
CA GLY A 197 35.27 -27.16 -20.79
C GLY A 197 35.88 -27.00 -19.40
N HIS A 198 35.29 -26.21 -18.50
CA HIS A 198 35.85 -25.93 -17.16
C HIS A 198 34.75 -25.86 -16.09
N GLY A 199 35.10 -26.15 -14.83
CA GLY A 199 34.23 -25.93 -13.68
C GLY A 199 33.89 -24.44 -13.51
N GLU A 200 32.62 -24.11 -13.26
CA GLU A 200 32.17 -22.73 -13.11
C GLU A 200 32.57 -22.16 -11.74
N SER A 201 33.79 -21.65 -11.62
CA SER A 201 34.20 -20.80 -10.49
C SER A 201 33.71 -19.36 -10.68
N VAL A 202 33.81 -18.51 -9.65
CA VAL A 202 33.46 -17.08 -9.77
C VAL A 202 34.34 -16.38 -10.79
N THR A 203 35.65 -16.59 -10.72
CA THR A 203 36.61 -16.05 -11.70
C THR A 203 36.26 -16.55 -13.10
N HIS A 204 35.94 -17.83 -13.26
CA HIS A 204 35.53 -18.36 -14.55
C HIS A 204 34.26 -17.69 -15.08
N ALA A 205 33.21 -17.65 -14.27
CA ALA A 205 31.91 -17.12 -14.67
C ALA A 205 31.96 -15.65 -15.13
N LEU A 206 32.76 -14.82 -14.45
CA LEU A 206 32.79 -13.37 -14.65
C LEU A 206 33.95 -12.88 -15.52
N TRP A 207 35.06 -13.61 -15.58
CA TRP A 207 36.30 -13.15 -16.19
C TRP A 207 36.80 -14.10 -17.29
N SER A 208 37.18 -15.34 -16.95
CA SER A 208 37.93 -16.20 -17.87
C SER A 208 37.09 -17.05 -18.84
N CYS A 209 35.77 -17.15 -18.64
CA CYS A 209 34.89 -17.85 -19.57
C CYS A 209 34.86 -17.15 -20.94
N GLU A 210 34.88 -17.92 -22.03
CA GLU A 210 34.87 -17.39 -23.40
C GLU A 210 33.68 -16.45 -23.66
N SER A 211 32.51 -16.81 -23.13
CA SER A 211 31.31 -15.96 -23.21
C SER A 211 31.38 -14.66 -22.40
N ALA A 212 32.22 -14.60 -21.36
CA ALA A 212 32.47 -13.37 -20.61
C ALA A 212 33.49 -12.51 -21.36
N LYS A 213 34.57 -13.14 -21.86
CA LYS A 213 35.59 -12.48 -22.70
C LYS A 213 34.98 -11.75 -23.89
N SER A 214 34.00 -12.34 -24.58
CA SER A 214 33.32 -11.67 -25.70
C SER A 214 32.57 -10.39 -25.31
N VAL A 215 32.06 -10.29 -24.08
CA VAL A 215 31.48 -9.04 -23.56
C VAL A 215 32.58 -8.04 -23.24
N TRP A 216 33.68 -8.50 -22.62
CA TRP A 216 34.82 -7.65 -22.26
C TRP A 216 35.52 -7.06 -23.48
N GLN A 217 35.60 -7.77 -24.62
CA GLN A 217 36.19 -7.29 -25.87
C GLN A 217 35.54 -6.02 -26.44
N HIS A 218 34.30 -5.71 -26.06
CA HIS A 218 33.63 -4.47 -26.44
C HIS A 218 33.97 -3.28 -25.53
N CYS A 219 34.63 -3.53 -24.40
CA CYS A 219 35.13 -2.50 -23.50
C CYS A 219 36.53 -2.08 -23.93
N SER A 220 36.74 -0.79 -24.21
CA SER A 220 38.05 -0.24 -24.57
C SER A 220 39.13 -0.43 -23.49
N LEU A 221 38.72 -0.75 -22.25
CA LEU A 221 39.61 -1.13 -21.15
C LEU A 221 40.22 -2.55 -21.31
N SER A 222 39.78 -3.36 -22.30
CA SER A 222 40.10 -4.79 -22.36
C SER A 222 41.52 -5.12 -22.82
N LEU A 223 42.17 -4.24 -23.59
CA LEU A 223 43.46 -4.56 -24.24
C LEU A 223 44.65 -4.49 -23.27
N ASP A 224 44.65 -3.55 -22.30
CA ASP A 224 45.70 -3.44 -21.29
C ASP A 224 45.49 -4.41 -20.11
N PHE A 225 44.22 -4.73 -19.80
CA PHE A 225 43.82 -5.51 -18.63
C PHE A 225 44.07 -7.02 -18.77
N MET A 226 43.98 -7.56 -19.99
CA MET A 226 44.20 -8.99 -20.26
C MET A 226 45.68 -9.42 -20.10
N CYS A 227 46.63 -8.48 -20.10
CA CYS A 227 48.05 -8.77 -19.93
C CYS A 227 48.49 -8.90 -18.46
N TRP A 228 47.76 -8.29 -17.52
CA TRP A 228 48.15 -8.26 -16.09
C TRP A 228 47.61 -9.41 -15.25
N VAL A 229 46.56 -10.07 -15.73
CA VAL A 229 45.90 -11.17 -15.03
C VAL A 229 46.23 -12.48 -15.76
N GLN A 230 47.35 -13.11 -15.40
CA GLN A 230 47.69 -14.46 -15.89
C GLN A 230 46.75 -15.53 -15.27
N ASP A 231 46.64 -16.67 -15.94
CA ASP A 231 45.73 -17.77 -15.58
C ASP A 231 45.97 -18.26 -14.14
N GLN A 232 44.86 -18.40 -13.38
CA GLN A 232 44.74 -18.88 -11.98
C GLN A 232 44.77 -17.84 -10.85
N SER A 233 44.18 -16.65 -11.02
CA SER A 233 43.94 -15.70 -9.91
C SER A 233 42.50 -15.78 -9.36
N SER A 234 42.31 -15.54 -8.06
CA SER A 234 40.97 -15.44 -7.47
C SER A 234 40.28 -14.17 -7.97
N PHE A 235 38.95 -14.12 -7.96
CA PHE A 235 38.24 -12.89 -8.38
C PHE A 235 38.62 -11.69 -7.49
N MET A 236 39.01 -11.93 -6.23
CA MET A 236 39.55 -10.89 -5.35
C MET A 236 40.85 -10.30 -5.89
N ASP A 237 41.77 -11.13 -6.42
CA ASP A 237 43.03 -10.65 -7.02
C ASP A 237 42.78 -9.89 -8.34
N VAL A 238 41.79 -10.34 -9.14
CA VAL A 238 41.34 -9.61 -10.32
C VAL A 238 40.84 -8.22 -9.92
N PHE A 239 39.99 -8.13 -8.90
CA PHE A 239 39.45 -6.86 -8.42
C PHE A 239 40.51 -5.97 -7.74
N ASP A 240 41.46 -6.56 -7.01
CA ASP A 240 42.59 -5.83 -6.44
C ASP A 240 43.40 -5.13 -7.54
N THR A 241 43.63 -5.83 -8.66
CA THR A 241 44.28 -5.27 -9.86
C THR A 241 43.46 -4.13 -10.47
N VAL A 242 42.13 -4.27 -10.56
CA VAL A 242 41.22 -3.19 -11.01
C VAL A 242 41.42 -1.92 -10.18
N ILE A 243 41.40 -2.06 -8.86
CA ILE A 243 41.44 -0.91 -7.94
C ILE A 243 42.80 -0.21 -7.96
N HIS A 244 43.90 -0.94 -8.16
CA HIS A 244 45.24 -0.36 -8.15
C HIS A 244 45.64 0.30 -9.47
N HIS A 245 45.06 -0.14 -10.59
CA HIS A 245 45.49 0.31 -11.91
C HIS A 245 44.46 1.12 -12.70
N LEU A 246 43.18 1.08 -12.33
CA LEU A 246 42.14 1.84 -13.03
C LEU A 246 41.71 3.09 -12.26
N SER A 247 41.16 4.06 -12.99
CA SER A 247 40.47 5.19 -12.39
C SER A 247 39.22 4.72 -11.63
N ARG A 248 38.71 5.55 -10.71
CA ARG A 248 37.50 5.21 -9.94
C ARG A 248 36.26 5.05 -10.83
N ASP A 249 36.18 5.79 -11.94
CA ASP A 249 35.08 5.69 -12.89
C ASP A 249 35.22 4.39 -13.73
N ASP A 250 36.43 4.04 -14.17
CA ASP A 250 36.68 2.79 -14.89
C ASP A 250 36.50 1.53 -14.02
N ALA A 251 36.92 1.60 -12.76
CA ALA A 251 36.65 0.54 -11.77
C ALA A 251 35.15 0.38 -11.52
N GLY A 252 34.38 1.48 -11.53
CA GLY A 252 32.93 1.46 -11.44
C GLY A 252 32.26 0.81 -12.66
N LEU A 253 32.74 1.13 -13.86
CA LEU A 253 32.30 0.51 -15.11
C LEU A 253 32.61 -0.99 -15.11
N PHE A 254 33.83 -1.40 -14.73
CA PHE A 254 34.22 -2.81 -14.57
C PHE A 254 33.23 -3.56 -13.66
N CYS A 255 32.94 -3.02 -12.48
CA CYS A 255 32.02 -3.64 -11.52
C CYS A 255 30.63 -3.83 -12.13
N THR A 256 30.17 -2.86 -12.91
CA THR A 256 28.85 -2.87 -13.57
C THR A 256 28.79 -3.90 -14.70
N ILE A 257 29.86 -4.03 -15.49
CA ILE A 257 29.97 -5.06 -16.54
C ILE A 257 29.99 -6.46 -15.92
N ALA A 258 30.80 -6.69 -14.89
CA ALA A 258 30.84 -7.99 -14.19
C ALA A 258 29.45 -8.37 -13.64
N TRP A 259 28.72 -7.40 -13.08
CA TRP A 259 27.34 -7.62 -12.62
C TRP A 259 26.38 -7.95 -13.77
N LYS A 260 26.47 -7.26 -14.92
CA LYS A 260 25.64 -7.55 -16.10
C LYS A 260 25.97 -8.87 -16.77
N ILE A 261 27.23 -9.30 -16.76
CA ILE A 261 27.65 -10.64 -17.20
C ILE A 261 26.98 -11.68 -16.30
N TRP A 262 27.06 -11.54 -14.98
CA TRP A 262 26.38 -12.43 -14.03
C TRP A 262 24.88 -12.49 -14.24
N PHE A 263 24.23 -11.33 -14.42
CA PHE A 263 22.81 -11.24 -14.70
C PHE A 263 22.42 -11.97 -15.99
N SER A 264 23.14 -11.72 -17.08
CA SER A 264 22.96 -12.42 -18.36
C SER A 264 23.14 -13.94 -18.24
N ARG A 265 24.06 -14.41 -17.40
CA ARG A 265 24.23 -15.85 -17.12
C ARG A 265 23.00 -16.46 -16.47
N ASN A 266 22.41 -15.78 -15.51
CA ASN A 266 21.22 -16.28 -14.80
C ASN A 266 19.96 -16.23 -15.67
N GLU A 267 19.79 -15.19 -16.49
CA GLU A 267 18.67 -15.07 -17.44
C GLU A 267 18.62 -16.25 -18.43
N ILE A 268 19.76 -16.68 -18.96
CA ILE A 268 19.83 -17.87 -19.82
C ILE A 268 19.40 -19.12 -19.05
N ARG A 269 19.84 -19.30 -17.82
CA ARG A 269 19.50 -20.49 -17.01
C ARG A 269 18.02 -20.56 -16.68
N ILE A 270 17.39 -19.42 -16.40
CA ILE A 270 15.99 -19.37 -15.96
C ILE A 270 15.04 -19.33 -17.15
N HIS A 271 15.38 -18.58 -18.20
CA HIS A 271 14.48 -18.28 -19.32
C HIS A 271 14.95 -18.79 -20.68
N GLY A 272 16.16 -19.35 -20.79
CA GLY A 272 16.73 -19.84 -22.06
C GLY A 272 17.13 -18.74 -23.04
N ILE A 273 17.12 -17.47 -22.63
CA ILE A 273 17.30 -16.33 -23.54
C ILE A 273 18.78 -15.96 -23.69
N TRP A 274 19.38 -16.27 -24.84
CA TRP A 274 20.72 -15.78 -25.18
C TRP A 274 20.67 -14.32 -25.60
N ARG A 275 21.56 -13.49 -25.04
CA ARG A 275 21.69 -12.06 -25.40
C ARG A 275 23.05 -11.81 -26.03
N ASP A 276 23.04 -11.01 -27.08
CA ASP A 276 24.24 -10.58 -27.79
C ASP A 276 25.25 -9.87 -26.85
N PRO A 277 26.54 -10.25 -26.86
CA PRO A 277 27.57 -9.67 -26.00
C PRO A 277 27.68 -8.14 -26.09
N SER A 278 27.53 -7.57 -27.30
CA SER A 278 27.58 -6.12 -27.51
C SER A 278 26.41 -5.41 -26.81
N LEU A 279 25.25 -6.06 -26.74
CA LEU A 279 24.08 -5.53 -26.06
C LEU A 279 24.26 -5.57 -24.53
N VAL A 280 24.85 -6.65 -24.00
CA VAL A 280 25.17 -6.77 -22.57
C VAL A 280 26.14 -5.67 -22.13
N PHE A 281 27.19 -5.41 -22.92
CA PHE A 281 28.13 -4.31 -22.67
C PHE A 281 27.44 -2.94 -22.74
N ARG A 282 26.69 -2.64 -23.81
CA ARG A 282 25.98 -1.36 -23.97
C ARG A 282 25.02 -1.08 -22.80
N GLN A 283 24.30 -2.09 -22.33
CA GLN A 283 23.43 -1.97 -21.17
C GLN A 283 24.19 -1.74 -19.86
N ALA A 284 25.39 -2.31 -19.71
CA ALA A 284 26.25 -2.04 -18.55
C ALA A 284 26.78 -0.61 -18.56
N ALA A 285 27.30 -0.16 -19.70
CA ALA A 285 27.85 1.18 -19.89
C ALA A 285 26.78 2.27 -19.67
N SER A 286 25.61 2.13 -20.31
CA SER A 286 24.49 3.06 -20.14
C SER A 286 24.00 3.13 -18.69
N PHE A 287 23.90 1.98 -18.01
CA PHE A 287 23.49 1.94 -16.59
C PHE A 287 24.52 2.64 -15.68
N PHE A 288 25.81 2.46 -15.96
CA PHE A 288 26.87 3.09 -15.17
C PHE A 288 26.92 4.61 -15.39
N ASP A 289 26.78 5.08 -16.62
CA ASP A 289 26.78 6.52 -16.95
C ASP A 289 25.62 7.25 -16.28
N GLU A 290 24.41 6.70 -16.39
CA GLU A 290 23.20 7.24 -15.76
C GLU A 290 23.36 7.33 -14.23
N PHE A 291 23.87 6.27 -13.59
CA PHE A 291 24.08 6.25 -12.15
C PHE A 291 25.18 7.23 -11.70
N SER A 292 26.28 7.30 -12.43
CA SER A 292 27.43 8.15 -12.10
C SER A 292 27.08 9.64 -12.16
N ARG A 293 26.24 10.04 -13.13
CA ARG A 293 25.71 11.42 -13.21
C ARG A 293 24.89 11.80 -11.99
N CYS A 294 23.91 10.97 -11.62
CA CYS A 294 23.07 11.19 -10.44
C CYS A 294 23.88 11.21 -9.12
N ALA A 295 24.94 10.40 -9.04
CA ALA A 295 25.80 10.36 -7.85
C ALA A 295 26.65 11.63 -7.69
N LYS A 296 27.13 12.24 -8.79
CA LYS A 296 27.95 13.47 -8.79
C LYS A 296 27.12 14.71 -8.40
N GLU A 297 25.82 14.73 -8.71
CA GLU A 297 24.89 15.82 -8.33
C GLU A 297 24.61 15.88 -6.82
N ARG A 298 24.58 14.73 -6.12
CA ARG A 298 24.31 14.68 -4.67
C ARG A 298 25.42 15.25 -3.77
N VAL A 299 26.66 15.30 -4.24
CA VAL A 299 27.83 15.75 -3.44
C VAL A 299 27.88 17.27 -3.27
N HIS A 300 27.26 18.03 -4.18
CA HIS A 300 27.26 19.50 -4.14
C HIS A 300 26.17 20.09 -3.23
N GLY A 301 25.35 19.25 -2.57
CA GLY A 301 24.23 19.65 -1.71
C GLY A 301 24.47 19.51 -0.21
N SER A 302 25.70 19.69 0.29
CA SER A 302 26.01 19.58 1.73
C SER A 302 25.55 20.82 2.51
N ARG A 303 24.46 20.69 3.28
CA ARG A 303 24.04 21.64 4.32
C ARG A 303 25.08 21.69 5.46
N PRO A 304 25.43 22.87 6.01
CA PRO A 304 26.36 22.97 7.14
C PRO A 304 25.72 22.45 8.44
N PRO A 305 26.52 21.99 9.42
CA PRO A 305 26.03 21.45 10.68
C PRO A 305 25.44 22.56 11.56
N HIS A 306 24.13 22.50 11.82
CA HIS A 306 23.47 23.38 12.79
C HIS A 306 23.91 23.05 14.22
N GLN A 307 24.66 23.96 14.85
CA GLN A 307 24.80 24.01 16.30
C GLN A 307 23.50 24.55 16.91
N HIS A 308 22.71 23.68 17.54
CA HIS A 308 21.54 24.11 18.31
C HIS A 308 21.95 24.51 19.73
N ILE A 309 22.00 25.81 20.00
CA ILE A 309 21.93 26.34 21.37
C ILE A 309 20.43 26.53 21.67
N SER A 310 19.86 25.71 22.56
CA SER A 310 18.45 25.82 22.94
C SER A 310 18.28 26.72 24.17
N HIS A 311 17.70 27.90 24.00
CA HIS A 311 17.29 28.74 25.13
C HIS A 311 16.08 28.11 25.84
N TRP A 312 16.02 28.21 27.17
CA TRP A 312 14.86 27.74 27.95
C TRP A 312 13.63 28.60 27.63
N THR A 313 12.49 27.95 27.40
CA THR A 313 11.20 28.61 27.18
C THR A 313 10.23 28.26 28.31
N PRO A 314 9.38 29.18 28.77
CA PRO A 314 8.32 28.86 29.73
C PRO A 314 7.27 27.92 29.12
N PRO A 315 6.56 27.12 29.95
CA PRO A 315 5.40 26.33 29.51
C PRO A 315 4.16 27.22 29.26
N MET A 316 3.08 26.64 28.70
CA MET A 316 1.78 27.32 28.56
C MET A 316 1.17 27.65 29.93
N ALA A 317 0.19 28.56 29.96
CA ALA A 317 -0.57 28.87 31.18
C ALA A 317 -1.14 27.59 31.83
N ASP A 318 -1.11 27.53 33.16
CA ASP A 318 -1.54 26.39 33.99
C ASP A 318 -0.79 25.06 33.79
N VAL A 319 0.36 25.10 33.10
CA VAL A 319 1.27 23.97 32.94
C VAL A 319 2.56 24.23 33.72
N PHE A 320 3.05 23.23 34.46
CA PHE A 320 4.33 23.29 35.16
C PHE A 320 5.43 22.63 34.34
N LYS A 321 6.66 23.15 34.38
CA LYS A 321 7.84 22.57 33.72
C LYS A 321 8.80 22.01 34.76
N ILE A 322 9.07 20.71 34.68
CA ILE A 322 10.01 20.02 35.57
C ILE A 322 11.32 19.79 34.82
N ASN A 323 12.38 20.46 35.26
CA ASN A 323 13.74 20.27 34.77
C ASN A 323 14.47 19.23 35.63
N ILE A 324 15.08 18.24 34.97
CA ILE A 324 15.83 17.16 35.62
C ILE A 324 17.30 17.25 35.19
N ALA A 325 18.21 17.24 36.16
CA ALA A 325 19.65 17.25 35.93
C ALA A 325 20.34 16.17 36.75
N LEU A 326 21.35 15.55 36.14
CA LEU A 326 22.28 14.65 36.80
C LEU A 326 23.64 15.31 36.86
N CYS A 327 24.27 15.28 38.03
CA CYS A 327 25.64 15.72 38.22
C CYS A 327 26.47 14.56 38.74
N SER A 328 27.56 14.23 38.06
CA SER A 328 28.52 13.22 38.51
C SER A 328 29.93 13.78 38.45
N THR A 329 30.75 13.40 39.42
CA THR A 329 32.17 13.75 39.48
C THR A 329 33.01 12.50 39.30
N SER A 330 34.12 12.56 38.57
CA SER A 330 35.02 11.42 38.36
C SER A 330 35.69 10.91 39.65
N THR A 331 35.67 11.72 40.72
CA THR A 331 36.36 11.47 41.99
C THR A 331 35.50 10.78 43.04
N LEU A 332 34.16 10.85 42.93
CA LEU A 332 33.24 10.27 43.90
C LEU A 332 32.33 9.25 43.22
N PRO A 333 32.05 8.10 43.87
CA PRO A 333 31.13 7.10 43.35
C PRO A 333 29.67 7.52 43.52
N GLN A 334 29.37 8.81 43.73
CA GLN A 334 28.02 9.34 43.92
C GLN A 334 27.62 10.21 42.73
N VAL A 335 26.33 10.16 42.40
CA VAL A 335 25.67 10.99 41.40
C VAL A 335 24.58 11.78 42.11
N GLY A 336 24.63 13.10 41.96
CA GLY A 336 23.60 14.02 42.42
C GLY A 336 22.46 14.10 41.40
N ILE A 337 21.24 14.12 41.90
CA ILE A 337 20.00 14.30 41.14
C ILE A 337 19.41 15.66 41.56
N GLY A 338 19.16 16.53 40.58
CA GLY A 338 18.52 17.82 40.78
C GLY A 338 17.21 17.92 39.99
N ILE A 339 16.15 18.34 40.65
CA ILE A 339 14.80 18.46 40.08
C ILE A 339 14.27 19.86 40.40
N LEU A 340 13.80 20.59 39.39
CA LEU A 340 13.32 21.95 39.53
C LEU A 340 11.97 22.13 38.82
N VAL A 341 10.96 22.55 39.57
CA VAL A 341 9.60 22.82 39.07
C VAL A 341 9.42 24.31 38.84
N ARG A 342 8.97 24.70 37.65
CA ARG A 342 8.66 26.10 37.30
C ARG A 342 7.26 26.27 36.74
N ASP A 343 6.66 27.43 36.98
CA ASP A 343 5.38 27.83 36.37
C ASP A 343 5.57 28.41 34.94
N HIS A 344 4.48 28.87 34.35
CA HIS A 344 4.41 29.50 33.02
C HIS A 344 5.04 30.90 32.95
N VAL A 345 5.33 31.53 34.09
CA VAL A 345 6.04 32.82 34.17
C VAL A 345 7.55 32.59 34.40
N GLY A 346 7.94 31.35 34.71
CA GLY A 346 9.32 30.95 34.99
C GLY A 346 9.71 31.03 36.46
N ASN A 347 8.76 31.28 37.36
CA ASN A 347 9.01 31.24 38.81
C ASN A 347 9.29 29.80 39.24
N VAL A 348 10.21 29.65 40.19
CA VAL A 348 10.48 28.35 40.81
C VAL A 348 9.40 28.06 41.85
N MET A 349 8.65 26.99 41.62
CA MET A 349 7.56 26.55 42.49
C MET A 349 8.06 25.58 43.56
N ALA A 350 8.99 24.70 43.18
CA ALA A 350 9.57 23.71 44.07
C ALA A 350 10.90 23.18 43.51
N SER A 351 11.74 22.63 44.38
CA SER A 351 12.98 21.94 43.99
C SER A 351 13.25 20.73 44.90
N ARG A 352 13.87 19.69 44.35
CA ARG A 352 14.32 18.51 45.10
C ARG A 352 15.74 18.16 44.66
N CYS A 353 16.59 17.89 45.63
CA CYS A 353 17.94 17.38 45.41
C CYS A 353 18.12 16.07 46.17
N SER A 354 18.69 15.06 45.54
CA SER A 354 19.04 13.80 46.16
C SER A 354 20.39 13.30 45.65
N SER A 355 20.98 12.32 46.33
CA SER A 355 22.23 11.68 45.92
C SER A 355 22.08 10.17 45.91
N SER A 356 22.71 9.51 44.94
CA SER A 356 22.72 8.05 44.82
C SER A 356 24.11 7.54 44.46
N LEU A 357 24.43 6.31 44.82
CA LEU A 357 25.62 5.64 44.31
C LEU A 357 25.53 5.45 42.79
N ARG A 358 26.66 5.67 42.13
CA ARG A 358 26.88 5.47 40.70
C ARG A 358 26.88 3.97 40.43
N ILE A 359 26.06 3.57 39.47
CA ILE A 359 25.99 2.20 38.98
C ILE A 359 26.39 2.27 37.51
N ASP A 360 27.44 1.55 37.11
CA ASP A 360 28.02 1.62 35.76
C ASP A 360 27.20 0.91 34.67
N THR A 361 25.90 0.76 34.91
CA THR A 361 24.93 0.35 33.89
C THR A 361 24.37 1.57 33.17
N HIS A 362 24.51 1.59 31.85
CA HIS A 362 24.04 2.69 31.01
C HIS A 362 22.53 2.95 31.21
N GLY A 363 22.17 4.18 31.62
CA GLY A 363 20.77 4.62 31.75
C GLY A 363 20.15 4.53 33.15
N THR A 364 20.83 3.91 34.12
CA THR A 364 20.25 3.65 35.45
C THR A 364 20.00 4.91 36.25
N MET A 365 20.94 5.85 36.20
CA MET A 365 20.83 7.12 36.94
C MET A 365 19.79 8.04 36.31
N GLU A 366 19.70 8.03 34.98
CA GLU A 366 18.71 8.76 34.20
C GLU A 366 17.29 8.33 34.54
N LEU A 367 17.01 7.02 34.53
CA LEU A 367 15.70 6.50 34.86
C LEU A 367 15.32 6.75 36.33
N LYS A 368 16.27 6.55 37.25
CA LYS A 368 16.06 6.84 38.67
C LYS A 368 15.71 8.31 38.90
N SER A 369 16.44 9.23 38.27
CA SER A 369 16.14 10.66 38.37
C SER A 369 14.79 11.05 37.78
N PHE A 370 14.36 10.36 36.72
CA PHE A 370 13.05 10.57 36.13
C PHE A 370 11.92 10.07 37.03
N ARG A 371 12.07 8.88 37.62
CA ARG A 371 11.13 8.35 38.61
C ARG A 371 11.00 9.27 39.82
N ASP A 372 12.12 9.74 40.37
CA ASP A 372 12.14 10.69 41.49
C ASP A 372 11.39 11.99 41.13
N ALA A 373 11.43 12.43 39.87
CA ALA A 373 10.73 13.61 39.39
C ALA A 373 9.22 13.39 39.24
N VAL A 374 8.79 12.22 38.77
CA VAL A 374 7.37 11.83 38.69
C VAL A 374 6.78 11.73 40.11
N ASP A 375 7.49 11.07 41.02
CA ASP A 375 7.08 10.96 42.42
C ASP A 375 6.99 12.35 43.08
N PHE A 376 7.95 13.25 42.80
CA PHE A 376 7.91 14.62 43.31
C PHE A 376 6.72 15.44 42.76
N ALA A 377 6.41 15.31 41.47
CA ALA A 377 5.26 15.96 40.87
C ALA A 377 3.94 15.52 41.53
N ARG A 378 3.82 14.21 41.80
CA ARG A 378 2.68 13.63 42.50
C ARG A 378 2.56 14.15 43.93
N ASP A 379 3.68 14.20 44.67
CA ASP A 379 3.70 14.71 46.05
C ASP A 379 3.22 16.18 46.13
N LEU A 380 3.50 16.96 45.08
CA LEU A 380 3.08 18.36 44.95
C LEU A 380 1.65 18.53 44.41
N GLY A 381 0.97 17.45 44.02
CA GLY A 381 -0.36 17.49 43.42
C GLY A 381 -0.40 18.15 42.03
N LEU A 382 0.70 18.04 41.27
CA LEU A 382 0.79 18.62 39.93
C LEU A 382 0.34 17.60 38.87
N PHE A 383 -0.74 17.92 38.16
CA PHE A 383 -1.34 17.02 37.16
C PHE A 383 -1.08 17.46 35.71
N SER A 384 -0.74 18.73 35.48
CA SER A 384 -0.40 19.28 34.16
C SER A 384 1.07 19.68 34.12
N VAL A 385 1.90 18.81 33.56
CA VAL A 385 3.36 18.89 33.72
C VAL A 385 4.13 18.53 32.45
N VAL A 386 5.18 19.30 32.14
CA VAL A 386 6.14 19.04 31.06
C VAL A 386 7.50 18.69 31.66
N PHE A 387 7.96 17.46 31.46
CA PHE A 387 9.30 17.04 31.86
C PHE A 387 10.35 17.47 30.81
N LYS A 388 11.41 18.11 31.25
CA LYS A 388 12.56 18.51 30.43
C LYS A 388 13.83 17.85 30.96
N HIS A 389 14.40 16.95 30.17
CA HIS A 389 15.62 16.19 30.45
C HIS A 389 16.45 16.00 29.16
N GLU A 390 17.71 15.56 29.28
CA GLU A 390 18.63 15.38 28.14
C GLU A 390 18.72 13.92 27.64
N PHE A 391 18.01 13.01 28.32
CA PHE A 391 18.10 11.56 28.10
C PHE A 391 17.32 11.11 26.85
N SER A 392 17.92 11.24 25.67
CA SER A 392 17.27 10.90 24.38
C SER A 392 16.75 9.46 24.28
N TRP A 393 17.43 8.49 24.90
CA TRP A 393 16.99 7.09 24.92
C TRP A 393 15.76 6.89 25.81
N LEU A 394 15.71 7.55 26.96
CA LEU A 394 14.59 7.44 27.91
C LEU A 394 13.32 8.08 27.34
N HIS A 395 13.46 9.21 26.64
CA HIS A 395 12.35 9.85 25.93
C HIS A 395 11.68 8.87 24.95
N ARG A 396 12.49 8.12 24.20
CA ARG A 396 12.00 7.12 23.25
C ARG A 396 11.30 5.96 23.94
N GLU A 397 11.82 5.48 25.07
CA GLU A 397 11.25 4.36 25.81
C GLU A 397 9.96 4.73 26.56
N LEU A 398 9.83 5.96 27.08
CA LEU A 398 8.61 6.42 27.78
C LEU A 398 7.43 6.67 26.84
N ILE A 399 7.70 7.03 25.58
CA ILE A 399 6.67 7.39 24.59
C ILE A 399 6.23 6.16 23.77
N ASN A 400 7.04 5.11 23.72
CA ASN A 400 6.70 3.90 22.99
C ASN A 400 5.88 2.95 23.87
N ASP A 401 4.65 2.63 23.44
CA ASP A 401 3.75 1.66 24.09
C ASP A 401 4.19 0.19 23.99
N VAL A 402 5.39 -0.08 23.46
CA VAL A 402 5.92 -1.45 23.36
C VAL A 402 6.50 -1.85 24.71
N PRO A 403 6.13 -3.02 25.27
CA PRO A 403 6.77 -3.55 26.47
C PRO A 403 8.28 -3.57 26.28
N SER A 404 8.98 -2.72 27.03
CA SER A 404 10.40 -2.50 26.79
C SER A 404 11.16 -3.78 27.14
N ASN A 405 11.93 -4.28 26.17
CA ASN A 405 12.85 -5.41 26.35
C ASN A 405 14.17 -4.96 26.97
N SER A 406 14.30 -3.68 27.33
CA SER A 406 15.45 -3.21 28.07
C SER A 406 15.47 -3.84 29.45
N ALA A 407 16.65 -3.86 30.09
CA ALA A 407 16.80 -4.31 31.47
C ALA A 407 15.97 -3.49 32.48
N TRP A 408 15.36 -2.39 32.03
CA TRP A 408 14.67 -1.40 32.84
C TRP A 408 13.22 -1.19 32.40
N GLY A 409 12.74 -1.97 31.43
CA GLY A 409 11.43 -1.76 30.81
C GLY A 409 10.28 -1.82 31.80
N HIS A 410 10.36 -2.74 32.77
CA HIS A 410 9.36 -2.85 33.84
C HIS A 410 9.27 -1.59 34.72
N ILE A 411 10.36 -0.85 34.89
CA ILE A 411 10.39 0.39 35.68
C ILE A 411 9.89 1.59 34.88
N VAL A 412 10.16 1.62 33.58
CA VAL A 412 9.56 2.59 32.65
C VAL A 412 8.03 2.41 32.65
N GLU A 413 7.56 1.17 32.55
CA GLU A 413 6.14 0.83 32.65
C GLU A 413 5.53 1.20 34.01
N ASP A 414 6.26 1.08 35.13
CA ASP A 414 5.80 1.55 36.45
C ASP A 414 5.61 3.08 36.50
N CYS A 415 6.47 3.84 35.81
CA CYS A 415 6.33 5.29 35.72
C CYS A 415 5.09 5.68 34.89
N ALA A 416 4.83 4.97 33.79
CA ALA A 416 3.62 5.15 32.97
C ALA A 416 2.35 4.82 33.77
N GLU A 417 2.34 3.72 34.52
CA GLU A 417 1.22 3.33 35.39
C GLU A 417 0.89 4.39 36.45
N ASN A 418 1.91 5.03 37.03
CA ASN A 418 1.70 6.12 37.99
C ASN A 418 1.07 7.36 37.35
N LEU A 419 1.42 7.66 36.10
CA LEU A 419 0.79 8.75 35.33
C LEU A 419 -0.66 8.41 34.98
N ASN A 420 -0.92 7.16 34.58
CA ASN A 420 -2.25 6.65 34.27
C ASN A 420 -3.18 6.76 35.49
N LYS A 421 -2.73 6.32 36.67
CA LYS A 421 -3.50 6.48 37.94
C LYS A 421 -3.78 7.93 38.29
N ALA A 422 -2.83 8.83 38.02
CA ALA A 422 -3.04 10.26 38.27
C ALA A 422 -4.12 10.84 37.32
N ALA A 423 -4.11 10.43 36.05
CA ALA A 423 -5.13 10.81 35.07
C ALA A 423 -6.53 10.27 35.45
N GLU A 424 -6.62 9.00 35.87
CA GLU A 424 -7.87 8.40 36.35
C GLU A 424 -8.43 9.14 37.57
N LEU A 425 -7.58 9.45 38.56
CA LEU A 425 -7.99 10.22 39.74
C LEU A 425 -8.47 11.63 39.38
N PHE A 426 -7.81 12.30 38.45
CA PHE A 426 -8.24 13.61 37.95
C PHE A 426 -9.60 13.52 37.26
N ASN A 427 -9.77 12.57 36.33
CA ASN A 427 -11.00 12.36 35.59
C ASN A 427 -12.18 12.02 36.52
N ALA A 428 -11.96 11.21 37.55
CA ALA A 428 -12.96 10.90 38.56
C ALA A 428 -13.41 12.16 39.35
N LYS A 429 -12.46 13.00 39.76
CA LYS A 429 -12.77 14.28 40.44
C LYS A 429 -13.49 15.25 39.51
N LEU A 430 -13.04 15.38 38.27
CA LEU A 430 -13.65 16.27 37.27
C LEU A 430 -15.10 15.88 36.98
N SER A 431 -15.37 14.57 36.80
CA SER A 431 -16.72 14.05 36.60
C SER A 431 -17.64 14.36 37.79
N SER A 432 -17.13 14.19 39.03
CA SER A 432 -17.86 14.53 40.25
C SER A 432 -18.19 16.02 40.35
N GLU A 433 -17.23 16.90 40.03
CA GLU A 433 -17.44 18.36 40.08
C GLU A 433 -18.40 18.85 38.98
N LEU A 434 -18.31 18.30 37.76
CA LEU A 434 -19.25 18.61 36.68
C LEU A 434 -20.68 18.19 37.02
N HIS A 435 -20.84 17.05 37.71
CA HIS A 435 -22.15 16.63 38.21
C HIS A 435 -22.71 17.62 39.24
N SER A 436 -21.87 18.09 40.18
CA SER A 436 -22.21 19.15 41.13
C SER A 436 -22.60 20.46 40.42
N LEU A 437 -21.85 20.84 39.38
CA LEU A 437 -22.07 22.06 38.61
C LEU A 437 -23.41 22.05 37.86
N ASN A 438 -23.75 20.93 37.19
CA ASN A 438 -25.04 20.77 36.52
C ASN A 438 -26.23 20.84 37.48
N ASN A 439 -26.05 20.40 38.74
CA ASN A 439 -27.10 20.51 39.75
C ASN A 439 -27.29 21.95 40.25
N ASN A 440 -26.25 22.78 40.17
CA ASN A 440 -26.27 24.16 40.68
C ASN A 440 -26.55 25.22 39.60
N LEU A 441 -26.43 24.88 38.31
CA LEU A 441 -26.65 25.79 37.19
C LEU A 441 -27.69 25.22 36.20
N PRO A 442 -29.00 25.39 36.46
CA PRO A 442 -30.06 24.77 35.66
C PRO A 442 -30.11 25.27 34.20
N ASP A 443 -29.57 26.45 33.91
CA ASP A 443 -29.53 27.04 32.57
C ASP A 443 -28.29 26.64 31.76
N ALA A 444 -27.32 25.94 32.37
CA ALA A 444 -26.10 25.49 31.72
C ALA A 444 -26.09 23.96 31.59
N ARG A 445 -25.87 23.45 30.38
CA ARG A 445 -25.76 22.01 30.13
C ARG A 445 -24.31 21.64 29.88
N THR A 446 -23.62 21.15 30.90
CA THR A 446 -22.27 20.59 30.76
C THR A 446 -22.34 19.08 30.55
N VAL A 447 -21.52 18.57 29.63
CA VAL A 447 -21.45 17.15 29.29
C VAL A 447 -20.02 16.69 29.51
N TYR A 448 -19.84 15.67 30.34
CA TYR A 448 -18.56 14.98 30.49
C TYR A 448 -18.45 13.89 29.43
N ILE A 449 -17.36 13.90 28.66
CA ILE A 449 -17.04 12.87 27.67
C ILE A 449 -15.80 12.14 28.17
N ASP A 450 -15.94 10.85 28.44
CA ASP A 450 -14.83 10.00 28.83
C ASP A 450 -13.99 9.64 27.59
N VAL A 451 -12.87 10.33 27.42
CA VAL A 451 -11.90 10.07 26.35
C VAL A 451 -10.84 9.05 26.79
N TYR A 452 -10.66 8.85 28.09
CA TYR A 452 -9.54 8.08 28.63
C TYR A 452 -9.75 6.57 28.48
N HIS A 453 -10.87 6.04 28.96
CA HIS A 453 -11.12 4.60 28.90
C HIS A 453 -11.27 4.05 27.48
N PRO A 454 -11.97 4.72 26.53
CA PRO A 454 -12.04 4.23 25.15
C PRO A 454 -10.68 4.13 24.45
N ILE A 455 -9.77 5.06 24.73
CA ILE A 455 -8.40 5.02 24.20
C ILE A 455 -7.59 3.91 24.90
N LEU A 456 -7.73 3.77 26.22
CA LEU A 456 -7.06 2.71 26.98
C LEU A 456 -7.52 1.31 26.54
N ASP A 457 -8.82 1.12 26.30
CA ASP A 457 -9.40 -0.11 25.77
C ASP A 457 -8.89 -0.42 24.36
N PHE A 458 -8.75 0.61 23.52
CA PHE A 458 -8.13 0.49 22.20
C PHE A 458 -6.64 0.08 22.30
N ILE A 459 -5.89 0.60 23.27
CA ILE A 459 -4.47 0.26 23.47
C ILE A 459 -4.32 -1.18 24.00
N HIS A 460 -5.16 -1.60 24.94
CA HIS A 460 -5.09 -2.93 25.56
C HIS A 460 -5.69 -4.04 24.68
N ASP A 461 -6.76 -3.76 23.96
CA ASP A 461 -7.47 -4.70 23.11
C ASP A 461 -7.77 -4.08 21.74
N PRO A 462 -6.73 -3.82 20.94
CA PRO A 462 -6.89 -3.20 19.63
C PRO A 462 -7.75 -4.07 18.72
N GLU A 463 -7.71 -5.40 18.89
CA GLU A 463 -8.47 -6.37 18.09
C GLU A 463 -9.99 -6.14 18.22
N LYS A 464 -10.49 -5.89 19.44
CA LYS A 464 -11.90 -5.50 19.66
C LYS A 464 -12.29 -4.22 18.94
N SER A 465 -11.35 -3.29 18.82
CA SER A 465 -11.56 -2.00 18.15
C SER A 465 -11.27 -2.06 16.64
N GLY A 466 -10.89 -3.23 16.13
CA GLY A 466 -10.61 -3.43 14.71
C GLY A 466 -9.18 -3.07 14.29
N PHE A 467 -8.21 -3.03 15.20
CA PHE A 467 -6.80 -2.74 14.96
C PHE A 467 -5.90 -3.91 15.36
N GLU A 468 -4.78 -4.08 14.69
CA GLU A 468 -3.83 -5.17 15.00
C GLU A 468 -2.67 -4.71 15.89
N VAL A 469 -2.33 -3.42 15.82
CA VAL A 469 -1.13 -2.86 16.46
C VAL A 469 -1.46 -1.47 17.02
N ALA A 470 -1.51 -1.35 18.34
CA ALA A 470 -1.68 -0.06 19.04
C ALA A 470 -0.36 0.55 19.52
N ASN A 471 0.72 -0.23 19.58
CA ASN A 471 1.97 0.14 20.25
C ASN A 471 3.12 0.57 19.32
N LEU A 472 2.88 0.67 18.02
CA LEU A 472 3.88 1.14 17.04
C LEU A 472 3.36 2.37 16.31
N GLY A 473 4.08 3.48 16.43
CA GLY A 473 3.83 4.66 15.63
C GLY A 473 4.02 4.36 14.14
N CYS A 474 3.02 4.67 13.32
CA CYS A 474 3.04 4.36 11.90
C CYS A 474 4.29 4.97 11.22
N CYS A 475 4.69 6.20 11.60
CA CYS A 475 5.81 6.98 11.04
C CYS A 475 6.84 7.40 12.11
N GLY A 476 8.02 6.76 12.15
CA GLY A 476 9.03 7.04 13.18
C GLY A 476 9.88 8.29 12.94
N THR A 477 9.87 9.24 13.88
CA THR A 477 11.10 9.97 14.30
C THR A 477 11.18 10.29 15.81
N GLY A 478 10.11 10.13 16.60
CA GLY A 478 10.19 10.22 18.06
C GLY A 478 10.82 11.51 18.58
N ARG A 479 10.39 12.67 18.04
CA ARG A 479 10.89 13.97 18.53
C ARG A 479 9.85 15.00 18.98
N ILE A 480 8.60 15.03 18.51
CA ILE A 480 7.53 15.89 19.07
C ILE A 480 6.19 15.33 18.59
N GLU A 481 5.26 14.90 19.46
CA GLU A 481 3.80 14.91 19.20
C GLU A 481 2.99 14.90 20.51
N LEU A 482 2.90 16.06 21.18
CA LEU A 482 1.67 16.45 21.87
C LEU A 482 1.02 17.48 20.96
N ALA A 483 -0.02 17.05 20.23
CA ALA A 483 -0.98 17.84 19.46
C ALA A 483 -0.44 19.04 18.66
N VAL A 484 0.03 18.80 17.43
CA VAL A 484 -0.31 19.63 16.26
C VAL A 484 -0.44 18.69 15.06
N THR A 485 -1.60 18.73 14.40
CA THR A 485 -1.93 17.99 13.20
C THR A 485 -0.91 18.20 12.08
N CYS A 486 -0.38 17.13 11.49
CA CYS A 486 0.32 17.18 10.20
C CYS A 486 -0.62 17.72 9.11
N ASN A 487 -0.52 19.01 8.76
CA ASN A 487 -1.19 19.60 7.62
C ASN A 487 -0.18 20.32 6.71
N LYS A 488 -0.64 20.75 5.53
CA LYS A 488 0.19 21.25 4.42
C LYS A 488 1.02 22.52 4.69
N PHE A 489 0.99 23.09 5.90
CA PHE A 489 1.48 24.45 6.15
C PHE A 489 2.70 24.59 7.08
N ASP A 490 3.38 23.50 7.48
CA ASP A 490 4.58 23.61 8.33
C ASP A 490 5.91 23.55 7.52
N PRO A 491 6.77 24.59 7.52
CA PRO A 491 7.93 24.68 6.62
C PRO A 491 9.23 24.01 7.09
N PHE A 492 9.26 23.33 8.25
CA PHE A 492 10.50 22.73 8.77
C PHE A 492 10.35 21.24 9.12
N ILE A 493 10.61 20.33 8.16
CA ILE A 493 11.22 18.99 8.35
C ILE A 493 11.62 18.37 6.98
N CYS A 494 12.76 17.65 6.99
CA CYS A 494 13.56 17.09 5.89
C CYS A 494 12.84 16.26 4.79
N GLY A 495 13.36 16.38 3.57
CA GLY A 495 12.81 15.83 2.32
C GLY A 495 13.22 14.42 1.91
N ASP A 496 13.02 13.40 2.75
CA ASP A 496 13.22 11.97 2.35
C ASP A 496 12.08 11.06 2.87
N ILE A 497 10.82 11.50 2.69
CA ILE A 497 9.62 10.78 3.15
C ILE A 497 8.86 10.03 2.03
N GLU A 498 9.22 10.17 0.75
CA GLU A 498 8.51 9.47 -0.35
C GLU A 498 8.73 7.95 -0.35
N ILE A 499 9.94 7.48 0.00
CA ILE A 499 10.25 6.04 0.07
C ILE A 499 9.62 5.40 1.32
N LEU A 500 9.56 6.13 2.43
CA LEU A 500 8.91 5.67 3.67
C LEU A 500 7.38 5.68 3.58
N LYS A 501 6.77 6.69 2.93
CA LYS A 501 5.32 6.69 2.60
C LYS A 501 4.94 5.52 1.69
N ARG A 502 5.82 5.16 0.75
CA ARG A 502 5.61 4.01 -0.15
C ARG A 502 5.76 2.68 0.59
N LEU A 503 6.77 2.53 1.45
CA LEU A 503 6.96 1.33 2.27
C LEU A 503 5.89 1.16 3.37
N GLN A 504 5.39 2.25 3.97
CA GLN A 504 4.25 2.21 4.87
C GLN A 504 2.97 1.80 4.15
N ARG A 505 2.69 2.37 2.98
CA ARG A 505 1.54 1.96 2.16
C ARG A 505 1.65 0.49 1.76
N GLU A 506 2.82 0.00 1.37
CA GLU A 506 3.03 -1.41 1.02
C GLU A 506 2.91 -2.35 2.23
N VAL A 507 3.47 -2.01 3.40
CA VAL A 507 3.36 -2.83 4.62
C VAL A 507 1.94 -2.82 5.18
N PHE A 508 1.25 -1.68 5.18
CA PHE A 508 -0.17 -1.60 5.60
C PHE A 508 -1.08 -2.34 4.61
N THR A 509 -0.75 -2.30 3.32
CA THR A 509 -1.45 -3.09 2.29
C THR A 509 -1.21 -4.59 2.47
N ASP A 510 0.01 -5.01 2.85
CA ASP A 510 0.32 -6.42 3.06
C ASP A 510 -0.22 -6.97 4.39
N VAL A 511 -0.33 -6.12 5.42
CA VAL A 511 -1.07 -6.42 6.67
C VAL A 511 -2.56 -6.50 6.39
N MET A 512 -3.15 -5.58 5.62
CA MET A 512 -4.56 -5.68 5.20
C MET A 512 -4.81 -6.88 4.27
N LYS A 513 -3.83 -7.31 3.47
CA LYS A 513 -3.90 -8.59 2.73
C LYS A 513 -3.74 -9.80 3.64
N LEU A 514 -2.98 -9.71 4.74
CA LEU A 514 -2.87 -10.77 5.73
C LEU A 514 -4.13 -10.87 6.57
N ARG A 515 -4.77 -9.76 6.93
CA ARG A 515 -6.10 -9.71 7.55
C ARG A 515 -7.20 -10.16 6.61
N ASP A 516 -7.15 -9.80 5.32
CA ASP A 516 -8.06 -10.32 4.31
C ASP A 516 -7.81 -11.81 4.02
N ARG A 517 -6.58 -12.30 4.23
CA ARG A 517 -6.23 -13.73 4.19
C ARG A 517 -6.63 -14.46 5.47
N GLN A 518 -6.53 -13.84 6.64
CA GLN A 518 -6.98 -14.35 7.94
C GLN A 518 -8.51 -14.39 7.96
N ASP A 519 -9.21 -13.35 7.49
CA ASP A 519 -10.66 -13.31 7.24
C ASP A 519 -11.07 -14.36 6.20
N LYS A 520 -10.26 -14.61 5.16
CA LYS A 520 -10.50 -15.70 4.21
C LYS A 520 -10.28 -17.05 4.87
N VAL A 521 -9.28 -17.23 5.73
CA VAL A 521 -9.02 -18.48 6.46
C VAL A 521 -10.04 -18.72 7.56
N GLU A 522 -10.52 -17.69 8.27
CA GLU A 522 -11.62 -17.74 9.22
C GLU A 522 -12.95 -17.95 8.53
N ARG A 523 -13.18 -17.35 7.34
CA ARG A 523 -14.30 -17.71 6.46
C ARG A 523 -14.18 -19.14 5.95
N ILE A 524 -12.98 -19.65 5.64
CA ILE A 524 -12.75 -21.05 5.23
C ILE A 524 -12.97 -22.00 6.41
N ILE A 525 -12.53 -21.66 7.63
CA ILE A 525 -12.72 -22.44 8.86
C ILE A 525 -14.18 -22.38 9.32
N SER A 526 -14.89 -21.26 9.11
CA SER A 526 -16.35 -21.17 9.29
C SER A 526 -17.12 -21.93 8.21
N PHE A 527 -16.57 -22.02 6.99
CA PHE A 527 -17.05 -22.90 5.90
C PHE A 527 -16.82 -24.39 6.21
N TYR A 528 -15.74 -24.74 6.91
CA TYR A 528 -15.44 -26.13 7.28
C TYR A 528 -16.22 -26.59 8.53
N LYS A 529 -16.53 -25.69 9.47
CA LYS A 529 -17.43 -26.01 10.60
C LYS A 529 -18.92 -26.14 10.20
N THR A 530 -19.27 -25.73 8.99
CA THR A 530 -20.61 -25.91 8.39
C THR A 530 -20.67 -27.11 7.43
N SER A 531 -19.58 -27.88 7.25
CA SER A 531 -19.48 -28.93 6.24
C SER A 531 -20.15 -30.27 6.62
N ASN A 532 -21.10 -30.29 7.54
CA ASN A 532 -22.00 -31.43 7.69
C ASN A 532 -23.42 -31.07 7.26
N GLY A 533 -23.66 -31.23 5.95
CA GLY A 533 -24.97 -31.60 5.39
C GLY A 533 -25.60 -30.62 4.41
N SER A 534 -25.57 -30.98 3.12
CA SER A 534 -26.67 -30.88 2.12
C SER A 534 -26.19 -30.45 0.71
N PRO A 535 -26.62 -31.12 -0.39
CA PRO A 535 -26.20 -30.82 -1.77
C PRO A 535 -26.94 -29.62 -2.41
N PHE A 536 -27.57 -28.73 -1.64
CA PHE A 536 -28.24 -27.54 -2.15
C PHE A 536 -27.72 -26.28 -1.44
N GLN A 537 -26.90 -25.48 -2.11
CA GLN A 537 -26.50 -24.15 -1.68
C GLN A 537 -27.08 -23.13 -2.67
N GLU A 538 -27.97 -22.26 -2.19
CA GLU A 538 -28.69 -21.26 -2.98
C GLU A 538 -27.72 -20.19 -3.54
N ALA A 539 -27.88 -19.85 -4.82
CA ALA A 539 -27.16 -18.74 -5.46
C ALA A 539 -27.75 -17.41 -4.98
N SER A 540 -26.96 -16.59 -4.26
CA SER A 540 -27.42 -15.28 -3.79
C SER A 540 -27.54 -14.30 -4.97
N THR A 541 -28.72 -13.70 -5.14
CA THR A 541 -28.97 -12.62 -6.11
C THR A 541 -28.51 -11.29 -5.52
N VAL A 542 -27.68 -10.55 -6.24
CA VAL A 542 -27.18 -9.22 -5.83
C VAL A 542 -28.12 -8.16 -6.38
N VAL A 543 -28.55 -7.23 -5.51
CA VAL A 543 -29.40 -6.11 -5.91
C VAL A 543 -28.57 -4.82 -5.89
N ARG A 544 -28.57 -4.10 -7.01
CA ARG A 544 -27.93 -2.79 -7.13
C ARG A 544 -28.99 -1.73 -7.39
N GLY A 545 -28.94 -0.64 -6.66
CA GLY A 545 -29.78 0.53 -6.87
C GLY A 545 -28.95 1.75 -7.24
N GLU A 546 -29.39 2.46 -8.27
CA GLU A 546 -28.85 3.75 -8.69
C GLU A 546 -30.00 4.75 -8.68
N VAL A 547 -29.82 5.88 -7.99
CA VAL A 547 -30.79 6.97 -7.96
C VAL A 547 -30.09 8.25 -8.35
N ASN A 548 -30.51 8.80 -9.48
CA ASN A 548 -29.99 10.03 -10.09
C ASN A 548 -30.99 11.16 -9.86
N PHE A 549 -30.60 12.13 -9.02
CA PHE A 549 -31.30 13.41 -8.89
C PHE A 549 -30.66 14.39 -9.87
N LEU A 550 -31.16 14.38 -11.09
CA LEU A 550 -30.67 15.25 -12.15
C LEU A 550 -31.55 16.50 -12.17
N GLY A 551 -31.01 17.65 -11.76
CA GLY A 551 -31.63 18.96 -11.98
C GLY A 551 -32.61 19.46 -10.92
N ALA A 552 -32.13 19.81 -9.72
CA ALA A 552 -32.95 20.46 -8.69
C ALA A 552 -32.58 21.92 -8.35
N LEU A 553 -31.55 22.51 -8.96
CA LEU A 553 -31.33 23.96 -8.85
C LEU A 553 -30.77 24.50 -10.16
N LEU A 554 -31.65 25.02 -11.02
CA LEU A 554 -31.25 25.99 -12.01
C LEU A 554 -30.96 27.28 -11.25
N MET A 555 -29.70 27.74 -11.27
CA MET A 555 -29.28 28.98 -10.59
C MET A 555 -29.72 30.25 -11.36
N MET A 556 -30.79 30.15 -12.17
CA MET A 556 -31.27 31.20 -13.06
C MET A 556 -32.61 31.74 -12.54
N ASP A 557 -32.71 33.07 -12.44
CA ASP A 557 -33.90 33.79 -11.93
C ASP A 557 -35.13 33.69 -12.87
N GLU A 558 -34.92 33.35 -14.15
CA GLU A 558 -35.98 33.05 -15.12
C GLU A 558 -35.59 31.80 -15.95
N VAL A 559 -36.37 30.73 -15.86
CA VAL A 559 -36.18 29.51 -16.67
C VAL A 559 -37.06 29.62 -17.91
N ASP A 560 -36.46 29.88 -19.08
CA ASP A 560 -37.17 29.85 -20.36
C ASP A 560 -37.27 28.41 -20.93
N GLU A 561 -38.26 28.17 -21.80
CA GLU A 561 -38.46 26.88 -22.48
C GLU A 561 -37.20 26.50 -23.30
N GLN A 562 -36.46 27.50 -23.78
CA GLN A 562 -35.22 27.36 -24.53
C GLN A 562 -34.05 26.80 -23.70
N SER A 563 -33.95 27.12 -22.40
CA SER A 563 -32.96 26.56 -21.47
C SER A 563 -33.28 25.10 -21.11
N CYS A 564 -34.55 24.78 -20.90
CA CYS A 564 -35.00 23.38 -20.70
C CYS A 564 -34.71 22.51 -21.94
N ASP A 565 -34.94 23.08 -23.12
CA ASP A 565 -34.62 22.47 -24.40
C ASP A 565 -33.10 22.30 -24.60
N ALA A 566 -32.27 23.26 -24.15
CA ALA A 566 -30.82 23.15 -24.19
C ALA A 566 -30.29 22.06 -23.25
N LEU A 567 -30.84 21.94 -22.04
CA LEU A 567 -30.51 20.88 -21.09
C LEU A 567 -30.91 19.49 -21.59
N SER A 568 -32.11 19.37 -22.17
CA SER A 568 -32.58 18.10 -22.74
C SER A 568 -31.71 17.66 -23.94
N ARG A 569 -31.29 18.61 -24.80
CA ARG A 569 -30.31 18.34 -25.87
C ARG A 569 -28.93 17.96 -25.35
N ALA A 570 -28.53 18.46 -24.18
CA ALA A 570 -27.30 18.10 -23.48
C ALA A 570 -27.40 16.76 -22.73
N GLY A 571 -28.53 16.04 -22.81
CA GLY A 571 -28.75 14.79 -22.07
C GLY A 571 -28.98 14.99 -20.57
N ILE A 572 -29.24 16.22 -20.12
CA ILE A 572 -29.55 16.55 -18.72
C ILE A 572 -31.07 16.55 -18.56
N ARG A 573 -31.62 15.45 -18.05
CA ARG A 573 -33.06 15.34 -17.73
C ARG A 573 -33.33 15.93 -16.35
N THR A 574 -34.29 16.85 -16.22
CA THR A 574 -34.72 17.38 -14.92
C THR A 574 -35.72 16.43 -14.26
N GLY A 575 -35.38 15.87 -13.09
CA GLY A 575 -36.21 14.92 -12.35
C GLY A 575 -35.44 13.90 -11.51
N ILE A 576 -36.17 12.90 -11.00
CA ILE A 576 -35.61 11.75 -10.27
C ILE A 576 -35.65 10.55 -11.21
N ASP A 577 -34.48 9.99 -11.53
CA ASP A 577 -34.36 8.74 -12.29
C ASP A 577 -33.82 7.64 -11.38
N SER A 578 -34.60 6.58 -11.17
CA SER A 578 -34.23 5.45 -10.32
C SER A 578 -34.08 4.19 -11.16
N ARG A 579 -32.94 3.51 -11.05
CA ARG A 579 -32.61 2.26 -11.75
C ARG A 579 -32.25 1.17 -10.74
N PHE A 580 -32.87 0.01 -10.90
CA PHE A 580 -32.61 -1.16 -10.08
C PHE A 580 -32.16 -2.32 -10.95
N THR A 581 -30.98 -2.86 -10.67
CA THR A 581 -30.41 -3.99 -11.39
C THR A 581 -30.33 -5.20 -10.47
N PHE A 582 -30.99 -6.28 -10.87
CA PHE A 582 -30.97 -7.57 -10.19
C PHE A 582 -30.04 -8.49 -10.95
N GLU A 583 -28.94 -8.91 -10.34
CA GLU A 583 -27.91 -9.74 -10.98
C GLU A 583 -27.78 -11.07 -10.22
N THR A 584 -27.87 -12.19 -10.94
CA THR A 584 -27.72 -13.53 -10.37
C THR A 584 -26.74 -14.37 -11.17
N THR A 585 -25.95 -15.18 -10.47
CA THR A 585 -25.01 -16.11 -11.11
C THR A 585 -25.69 -17.44 -11.35
N ILE A 586 -25.76 -17.85 -12.61
CA ILE A 586 -26.33 -19.14 -13.03
C ILE A 586 -25.16 -20.04 -13.46
N ARG A 587 -25.24 -21.35 -13.18
CA ARG A 587 -24.22 -22.35 -13.59
C ARG A 587 -22.78 -21.98 -13.19
N GLN A 588 -22.60 -21.34 -12.03
CA GLN A 588 -21.31 -20.90 -11.45
C GLN A 588 -20.56 -19.77 -12.21
N LYS A 589 -20.78 -19.57 -13.52
CA LYS A 589 -20.03 -18.61 -14.35
C LYS A 589 -20.86 -17.72 -15.28
N ASP A 590 -22.15 -18.02 -15.45
CA ASP A 590 -23.05 -17.25 -16.32
C ASP A 590 -23.78 -16.18 -15.49
N THR A 591 -24.09 -15.06 -16.13
CA THR A 591 -24.76 -13.92 -15.47
C THR A 591 -26.13 -13.71 -16.09
N LEU A 592 -27.17 -13.66 -15.25
CA LEU A 592 -28.49 -13.17 -15.63
C LEU A 592 -28.75 -11.86 -14.90
N ALA A 593 -29.14 -10.83 -15.64
CA ALA A 593 -29.47 -9.52 -15.10
C ALA A 593 -30.83 -9.04 -15.60
N ALA A 594 -31.60 -8.38 -14.73
CA ALA A 594 -32.81 -7.66 -15.07
C ALA A 594 -32.72 -6.22 -14.54
N GLU A 595 -33.00 -5.23 -15.38
CA GLU A 595 -33.01 -3.81 -15.02
C GLU A 595 -34.45 -3.27 -15.03
N PHE A 596 -34.83 -2.60 -13.94
CA PHE A 596 -36.08 -1.87 -13.80
C PHE A 596 -35.78 -0.38 -13.64
N VAL A 597 -36.57 0.47 -14.29
CA VAL A 597 -36.41 1.93 -14.23
C VAL A 597 -37.74 2.56 -13.81
N ALA A 598 -37.65 3.63 -13.01
CA ALA A 598 -38.74 4.54 -12.71
C ALA A 598 -38.21 5.97 -12.88
N SER A 599 -38.86 6.77 -13.75
CA SER A 599 -38.37 8.11 -14.12
C SER A 599 -39.45 9.15 -13.87
N GLN A 600 -39.24 10.05 -12.92
CA GLN A 600 -40.17 11.15 -12.67
C GLN A 600 -39.78 12.35 -13.52
N LYS A 601 -40.51 12.58 -14.63
CA LYS A 601 -40.33 13.77 -15.46
C LYS A 601 -41.15 14.93 -14.91
N GLY A 602 -40.51 16.06 -14.62
CA GLY A 602 -41.23 17.33 -14.48
C GLY A 602 -41.84 17.72 -15.82
N LYS A 603 -43.17 17.64 -15.95
CA LYS A 603 -43.86 18.43 -16.98
C LYS A 603 -43.82 19.89 -16.51
N GLY A 604 -43.64 20.82 -17.45
CA GLY A 604 -43.54 22.25 -17.15
C GLY A 604 -44.61 22.71 -16.15
N TYR A 605 -44.19 23.67 -15.31
CA TYR A 605 -44.84 24.16 -14.09
C TYR A 605 -44.80 23.21 -12.89
N LEU A 606 -44.23 23.75 -11.81
CA LEU A 606 -44.14 23.18 -10.48
C LEU A 606 -45.55 22.82 -9.96
N GLY A 607 -46.04 21.59 -10.20
CA GLY A 607 -47.41 21.25 -9.80
C GLY A 607 -47.86 19.80 -9.95
N ASP A 608 -47.63 19.14 -11.09
CA ASP A 608 -48.18 17.79 -11.34
C ASP A 608 -47.11 16.71 -11.37
N PHE A 609 -46.91 16.07 -10.21
CA PHE A 609 -46.10 14.87 -10.06
C PHE A 609 -46.95 13.63 -10.35
N SER A 610 -46.83 13.05 -11.55
CA SER A 610 -47.40 11.72 -11.83
C SER A 610 -46.45 10.64 -11.29
N GLU A 611 -46.92 9.80 -10.36
CA GLU A 611 -46.22 8.56 -9.99
C GLU A 611 -46.08 7.67 -11.24
N GLN A 612 -44.85 7.26 -11.56
CA GLN A 612 -44.58 6.22 -12.55
C GLN A 612 -44.24 4.91 -11.85
N SER A 613 -44.86 3.82 -12.29
CA SER A 613 -44.54 2.46 -11.82
C SER A 613 -43.18 2.01 -12.36
N LEU A 614 -42.50 1.13 -11.61
CA LEU A 614 -41.28 0.46 -12.06
C LEU A 614 -41.58 -0.36 -13.33
N SER A 615 -40.95 0.00 -14.44
CA SER A 615 -41.04 -0.75 -15.71
C SER A 615 -39.76 -1.53 -15.97
N LEU A 616 -39.91 -2.76 -16.48
CA LEU A 616 -38.79 -3.57 -16.95
C LEU A 616 -38.18 -2.90 -18.18
N GLU A 617 -36.92 -2.47 -18.08
CA GLU A 617 -36.20 -1.79 -19.15
C GLU A 617 -35.29 -2.77 -19.90
N LYS A 618 -34.67 -3.73 -19.19
CA LYS A 618 -33.69 -4.65 -19.78
C LYS A 618 -33.71 -6.04 -19.14
N VAL A 619 -33.47 -7.07 -19.96
CA VAL A 619 -33.10 -8.41 -19.51
C VAL A 619 -31.87 -8.85 -20.29
N LEU A 620 -30.83 -9.31 -19.59
CA LEU A 620 -29.54 -9.67 -20.17
C LEU A 620 -29.09 -11.03 -19.64
N TYR A 621 -28.69 -11.90 -20.56
CA TYR A 621 -28.07 -13.19 -20.25
C TYR A 621 -26.68 -13.27 -20.89
N LYS A 622 -25.64 -13.42 -20.08
CA LYS A 622 -24.25 -13.50 -20.51
C LYS A 622 -23.65 -14.85 -20.15
N VAL A 623 -23.09 -15.51 -21.15
CA VAL A 623 -22.42 -16.81 -21.03
C VAL A 623 -20.92 -16.64 -21.22
N ASN A 624 -20.15 -17.21 -20.31
CA ASN A 624 -18.70 -17.32 -20.46
C ASN A 624 -18.36 -18.73 -20.96
N ALA A 625 -18.34 -18.90 -22.28
CA ALA A 625 -18.13 -20.21 -22.91
C ALA A 625 -16.70 -20.74 -22.69
N SER A 626 -15.71 -19.85 -22.68
CA SER A 626 -14.31 -20.15 -22.36
C SER A 626 -13.60 -18.89 -21.85
N ASP A 627 -12.31 -19.01 -21.48
CA ASP A 627 -11.50 -17.87 -21.04
C ASP A 627 -11.27 -16.84 -22.17
N TRP A 628 -11.45 -17.24 -23.43
CA TRP A 628 -11.23 -16.40 -24.60
C TRP A 628 -12.53 -16.01 -25.35
N LEU A 629 -13.67 -16.64 -25.04
CA LEU A 629 -14.95 -16.43 -25.72
C LEU A 629 -16.10 -16.22 -24.73
N SER A 630 -16.85 -15.13 -24.91
CA SER A 630 -18.13 -14.90 -24.23
C SER A 630 -19.23 -14.54 -25.21
N ALA A 631 -20.46 -14.91 -24.88
CA ALA A 631 -21.66 -14.59 -25.64
C ALA A 631 -22.67 -13.86 -24.75
N VAL A 632 -23.46 -12.98 -25.34
CA VAL A 632 -24.53 -12.26 -24.64
C VAL A 632 -25.80 -12.27 -25.47
N ALA A 633 -26.93 -12.54 -24.83
CA ALA A 633 -28.26 -12.48 -25.40
C ALA A 633 -29.08 -11.49 -24.59
N ILE A 634 -29.72 -10.54 -25.28
CA ILE A 634 -30.45 -9.44 -24.66
C ILE A 634 -31.83 -9.41 -25.33
N PRO A 635 -32.81 -10.16 -24.81
CA PRO A 635 -34.13 -10.25 -25.42
C PRO A 635 -34.89 -8.91 -25.39
N VAL A 636 -34.63 -8.05 -24.41
CA VAL A 636 -35.32 -6.76 -24.25
C VAL A 636 -34.33 -5.70 -23.80
N GLY A 637 -34.43 -4.50 -24.40
CA GLY A 637 -33.67 -3.32 -23.97
C GLY A 637 -32.21 -3.31 -24.43
N ALA A 638 -31.90 -3.99 -25.53
CA ALA A 638 -30.51 -4.14 -25.98
C ALA A 638 -29.90 -2.82 -26.44
N GLN A 639 -28.68 -2.56 -25.96
CA GLN A 639 -27.86 -1.40 -26.33
C GLN A 639 -26.47 -1.86 -26.77
N CYS A 640 -25.81 -1.06 -27.62
CA CYS A 640 -24.46 -1.38 -28.11
C CYS A 640 -23.44 -1.51 -26.96
N ARG A 641 -23.60 -0.73 -25.89
CA ARG A 641 -22.78 -0.82 -24.67
C ARG A 641 -22.81 -2.18 -23.96
N ASP A 642 -23.90 -2.94 -24.09
CA ASP A 642 -24.08 -4.19 -23.35
C ASP A 642 -23.14 -5.28 -23.91
N VAL A 643 -22.67 -5.08 -25.15
CA VAL A 643 -21.67 -5.92 -25.82
C VAL A 643 -20.30 -5.25 -25.90
N ALA A 644 -20.24 -3.93 -25.72
CA ALA A 644 -19.00 -3.17 -25.78
C ALA A 644 -18.04 -3.52 -24.64
N ILE A 645 -16.76 -3.66 -24.97
CA ILE A 645 -15.68 -3.90 -24.03
C ILE A 645 -15.30 -2.54 -23.40
N THR A 646 -15.92 -2.22 -22.27
CA THR A 646 -15.58 -1.04 -21.46
C THR A 646 -14.76 -1.43 -20.23
N SER A 647 -13.92 -0.52 -19.78
CA SER A 647 -12.90 -0.73 -18.76
C SER A 647 -13.41 -0.51 -17.35
N ASN A 648 -14.51 -1.17 -16.99
CA ASN A 648 -14.91 -1.60 -15.65
C ASN A 648 -16.39 -2.04 -15.71
N SER A 649 -16.66 -3.29 -15.32
CA SER A 649 -18.02 -3.79 -15.12
C SER A 649 -18.63 -3.33 -13.78
N SER A 650 -17.88 -2.58 -12.96
CA SER A 650 -18.46 -1.78 -11.90
C SER A 650 -18.91 -0.45 -12.50
N HIS A 651 -20.21 -0.21 -12.53
CA HIS A 651 -20.85 1.05 -12.92
C HIS A 651 -20.42 2.28 -12.06
N GLN A 652 -19.32 2.20 -11.30
CA GLN A 652 -18.94 3.15 -10.26
C GLN A 652 -18.10 4.35 -10.72
N GLY A 653 -17.65 4.41 -11.97
CA GLY A 653 -16.63 5.37 -12.42
C GLY A 653 -17.04 6.29 -13.57
N LYS A 654 -18.33 6.58 -13.78
CA LYS A 654 -18.79 7.37 -14.93
C LYS A 654 -19.35 8.73 -14.49
N GLY A 655 -19.17 9.73 -15.37
CA GLY A 655 -19.46 11.16 -15.14
C GLY A 655 -20.93 11.45 -14.78
N LEU A 656 -21.30 12.72 -14.66
CA LEU A 656 -22.63 13.10 -14.16
C LEU A 656 -23.71 13.13 -15.24
N THR A 657 -23.33 13.40 -16.48
CA THR A 657 -24.26 13.53 -17.60
C THR A 657 -24.20 12.32 -18.51
N ASP A 658 -25.22 12.16 -19.35
CA ASP A 658 -25.26 11.07 -20.31
C ASP A 658 -24.01 11.10 -21.23
N THR A 659 -23.57 12.25 -21.70
CA THR A 659 -22.40 12.37 -22.60
C THR A 659 -21.08 11.92 -21.94
N SER A 660 -20.85 12.26 -20.68
CA SER A 660 -19.62 11.91 -19.95
C SER A 660 -19.65 10.51 -19.33
N SER A 661 -20.83 10.05 -18.92
CA SER A 661 -21.01 8.75 -18.26
C SER A 661 -21.15 7.61 -19.27
N LEU A 662 -21.77 7.88 -20.41
CA LEU A 662 -22.20 6.84 -21.34
C LEU A 662 -21.22 6.59 -22.50
N GLY A 663 -20.27 7.51 -22.76
CA GLY A 663 -19.32 7.41 -23.87
C GLY A 663 -19.92 7.87 -25.21
N PRO A 664 -19.34 7.48 -26.35
CA PRO A 664 -19.85 7.83 -27.68
C PRO A 664 -21.35 7.52 -27.83
N SER A 665 -22.08 8.39 -28.51
CA SER A 665 -23.54 8.30 -28.66
C SER A 665 -23.99 6.97 -29.30
N LEU A 666 -23.17 6.38 -30.17
CA LEU A 666 -23.42 5.07 -30.77
C LEU A 666 -23.58 3.94 -29.73
N LEU A 667 -22.96 4.05 -28.55
CA LEU A 667 -23.06 3.03 -27.50
C LEU A 667 -24.45 3.00 -26.85
N ASN A 668 -25.23 4.08 -27.01
CA ASN A 668 -26.51 4.29 -26.34
C ASN A 668 -27.71 4.10 -27.27
N GLN A 669 -27.48 3.71 -28.52
CA GLN A 669 -28.59 3.48 -29.45
C GLN A 669 -29.37 2.23 -29.03
N HIS A 670 -30.59 2.47 -28.52
CA HIS A 670 -31.53 1.42 -28.14
C HIS A 670 -31.95 0.63 -29.38
N SER A 671 -31.76 -0.68 -29.32
CA SER A 671 -32.05 -1.58 -30.43
C SER A 671 -32.76 -2.83 -29.93
N GLY A 672 -34.01 -2.67 -29.45
CA GLY A 672 -34.94 -3.77 -29.14
C GLY A 672 -34.30 -5.00 -28.50
N SER A 673 -34.06 -6.03 -29.30
CA SER A 673 -33.36 -7.26 -28.92
C SER A 673 -32.00 -7.37 -29.60
N GLY A 674 -31.03 -7.99 -28.95
CA GLY A 674 -29.67 -8.15 -29.48
C GLY A 674 -28.96 -9.43 -29.06
N ILE A 675 -28.01 -9.84 -29.89
CA ILE A 675 -27.07 -10.92 -29.56
C ILE A 675 -25.65 -10.45 -29.90
N GLY A 676 -24.70 -10.81 -29.03
CA GLY A 676 -23.31 -10.40 -29.14
C GLY A 676 -22.33 -11.51 -28.83
N LEU A 677 -21.15 -11.42 -29.45
CA LEU A 677 -20.00 -12.26 -29.20
C LEU A 677 -18.79 -11.39 -28.88
N THR A 678 -17.96 -11.86 -27.96
CA THR A 678 -16.70 -11.22 -27.61
C THR A 678 -15.58 -12.26 -27.61
N VAL A 679 -14.50 -11.96 -28.34
CA VAL A 679 -13.31 -12.79 -28.48
C VAL A 679 -12.11 -12.05 -27.90
N ARG A 680 -11.29 -12.74 -27.10
CA ARG A 680 -10.10 -12.21 -26.43
C ARG A 680 -8.87 -13.00 -26.87
N GLU A 681 -7.86 -12.32 -27.41
CA GLU A 681 -6.58 -12.94 -27.77
C GLU A 681 -5.42 -12.01 -27.41
N SER A 682 -4.58 -12.45 -26.46
CA SER A 682 -3.41 -11.73 -25.95
C SER A 682 -3.70 -10.26 -25.58
N ASN A 683 -3.46 -9.33 -26.52
CA ASN A 683 -3.58 -7.88 -26.32
C ASN A 683 -4.76 -7.26 -27.10
N ILE A 684 -5.54 -8.06 -27.82
CA ILE A 684 -6.66 -7.61 -28.65
C ILE A 684 -7.95 -8.24 -28.12
N VAL A 685 -8.99 -7.43 -28.01
CA VAL A 685 -10.35 -7.89 -27.73
C VAL A 685 -11.27 -7.37 -28.81
N ALA A 686 -12.03 -8.25 -29.44
CA ALA A 686 -12.99 -7.89 -30.46
C ALA A 686 -14.40 -8.28 -30.00
N SER A 687 -15.37 -7.42 -30.24
CA SER A 687 -16.79 -7.71 -30.03
C SER A 687 -17.61 -7.40 -31.26
N LEU A 688 -18.56 -8.28 -31.56
CA LEU A 688 -19.51 -8.13 -32.66
C LEU A 688 -20.91 -8.39 -32.13
N ALA A 689 -21.86 -7.52 -32.48
CA ALA A 689 -23.25 -7.68 -32.11
C ALA A 689 -24.19 -7.41 -33.27
N GLN A 690 -25.33 -8.08 -33.25
CA GLN A 690 -26.45 -7.80 -34.13
C GLN A 690 -27.68 -7.48 -33.29
N PHE A 691 -28.34 -6.39 -33.64
CA PHE A 691 -29.55 -5.93 -32.98
C PHE A 691 -30.71 -5.81 -33.96
N VAL A 692 -31.92 -5.94 -33.43
CA VAL A 692 -33.18 -5.79 -34.15
C VAL A 692 -34.07 -4.83 -33.38
N SER A 693 -34.47 -3.74 -34.04
CA SER A 693 -35.47 -2.81 -33.52
C SER A 693 -36.68 -2.74 -34.46
N GLY A 694 -37.87 -2.51 -33.88
CA GLY A 694 -39.04 -2.12 -34.65
C GLY A 694 -38.98 -0.62 -34.95
N LEU A 695 -39.14 -0.23 -36.21
CA LEU A 695 -39.51 1.13 -36.58
C LEU A 695 -41.00 1.27 -36.27
N GLY A 696 -41.36 2.20 -35.38
CA GLY A 696 -42.76 2.49 -35.07
C GLY A 696 -43.58 2.80 -36.33
N MET A 697 -44.89 2.56 -36.25
CA MET A 697 -45.82 2.75 -37.37
C MET A 697 -45.71 4.17 -37.95
N GLN A 698 -45.38 4.27 -39.24
CA GLN A 698 -45.72 5.48 -40.00
C GLN A 698 -47.25 5.57 -40.07
N PRO A 699 -47.87 6.72 -39.79
CA PRO A 699 -49.32 6.87 -39.93
C PRO A 699 -49.72 6.61 -41.39
N GLY A 700 -50.31 5.45 -41.66
CA GLY A 700 -50.83 5.08 -42.99
C GLY A 700 -50.16 3.91 -43.73
N SER A 701 -49.25 3.13 -43.12
CA SER A 701 -48.77 1.87 -43.73
C SER A 701 -48.85 0.67 -42.78
N ASP A 702 -49.49 -0.42 -43.22
CA ASP A 702 -49.69 -1.69 -42.46
C ASP A 702 -48.43 -2.58 -42.33
N SER A 703 -47.23 -2.07 -42.65
CA SER A 703 -45.99 -2.85 -42.55
C SER A 703 -45.12 -2.38 -41.39
N MET A 704 -44.82 -3.28 -40.45
CA MET A 704 -43.84 -3.08 -39.39
C MET A 704 -42.43 -3.11 -40.03
N GLY A 705 -41.79 -1.95 -40.16
CA GLY A 705 -40.39 -1.88 -40.59
C GLY A 705 -39.47 -2.40 -39.49
N HIS A 706 -38.46 -3.19 -39.83
CA HIS A 706 -37.41 -3.58 -38.89
C HIS A 706 -36.09 -2.91 -39.27
N CYS A 707 -35.36 -2.41 -38.28
CA CYS A 707 -34.00 -1.95 -38.47
C CYS A 707 -33.03 -2.99 -37.90
N PHE A 708 -32.09 -3.43 -38.73
CA PHE A 708 -30.99 -4.29 -38.31
C PHE A 708 -29.77 -3.41 -38.07
N SER A 709 -29.20 -3.49 -36.86
CA SER A 709 -27.99 -2.77 -36.50
C SER A 709 -26.85 -3.77 -36.28
N THR A 710 -25.72 -3.55 -36.92
CA THR A 710 -24.49 -4.32 -36.70
C THR A 710 -23.48 -3.43 -35.99
N PHE A 711 -23.07 -3.83 -34.79
CA PHE A 711 -22.07 -3.16 -33.99
C PHE A 711 -20.79 -3.99 -33.98
N GLY A 712 -19.66 -3.32 -34.17
CA GLY A 712 -18.34 -3.90 -34.01
C GLY A 712 -17.46 -3.01 -33.15
N GLN A 713 -16.65 -3.61 -32.30
CA GLN A 713 -15.59 -2.94 -31.57
C GLN A 713 -14.32 -3.78 -31.57
N VAL A 714 -13.18 -3.13 -31.74
CA VAL A 714 -11.85 -3.71 -31.56
C VAL A 714 -11.10 -2.88 -30.54
N VAL A 715 -10.60 -3.52 -29.49
CA VAL A 715 -9.81 -2.91 -28.42
C VAL A 715 -8.40 -3.46 -28.49
N CYS A 716 -7.42 -2.56 -28.63
CA CYS A 716 -6.01 -2.86 -28.56
C CYS A 716 -5.44 -2.36 -27.23
N GLN A 717 -4.89 -3.28 -26.44
CA GLN A 717 -4.15 -2.97 -25.23
C GLN A 717 -2.71 -2.66 -25.59
N LEU A 718 -2.29 -1.42 -25.33
CA LEU A 718 -0.94 -0.94 -25.59
C LEU A 718 -0.10 -1.00 -24.30
N PRO A 719 1.25 -1.05 -24.41
CA PRO A 719 2.13 -0.97 -23.25
C PRO A 719 1.84 0.28 -22.39
N ARG A 720 2.14 0.19 -21.08
CA ARG A 720 1.93 1.27 -20.09
C ARG A 720 0.45 1.57 -19.76
N GLY A 721 -0.46 0.62 -19.95
CA GLY A 721 -1.84 0.73 -19.47
C GLY A 721 -2.76 1.61 -20.33
N VAL A 722 -2.36 1.87 -21.58
CA VAL A 722 -3.16 2.60 -22.57
C VAL A 722 -4.06 1.63 -23.34
N LYS A 723 -5.32 2.00 -23.57
CA LYS A 723 -6.25 1.24 -24.42
C LYS A 723 -6.77 2.11 -25.54
N LEU A 724 -6.72 1.57 -26.75
CA LEU A 724 -7.29 2.19 -27.94
C LEU A 724 -8.45 1.33 -28.41
N SER A 725 -9.64 1.93 -28.56
CA SER A 725 -10.84 1.25 -29.05
C SER A 725 -11.33 1.90 -30.33
N LEU A 726 -11.57 1.09 -31.36
CA LEU A 726 -12.27 1.48 -32.57
C LEU A 726 -13.66 0.86 -32.56
N LEU A 727 -14.69 1.68 -32.73
CA LEU A 727 -16.10 1.27 -32.71
C LEU A 727 -16.77 1.65 -34.01
N GLY A 728 -17.66 0.80 -34.50
CA GLY A 728 -18.47 1.05 -35.68
C GLY A 728 -19.89 0.53 -35.49
N LEU A 729 -20.85 1.33 -35.92
CA LEU A 729 -22.26 0.96 -35.97
C LEU A 729 -22.78 1.16 -37.39
N HIS A 730 -23.42 0.12 -37.93
CA HIS A 730 -24.05 0.17 -39.25
C HIS A 730 -25.51 -0.24 -39.15
N GLN A 731 -26.40 0.57 -39.71
CA GLN A 731 -27.84 0.37 -39.66
C GLN A 731 -28.42 0.19 -41.05
N VAL A 732 -29.26 -0.83 -41.19
CA VAL A 732 -29.92 -1.17 -42.45
C VAL A 732 -31.43 -1.32 -42.18
N PRO A 733 -32.26 -0.40 -42.71
CA PRO A 733 -33.71 -0.56 -42.70
C PRO A 733 -34.14 -1.70 -43.63
N LYS A 734 -35.03 -2.59 -43.18
CA LYS A 734 -35.70 -3.61 -44.02
C LYS A 734 -37.21 -3.51 -43.90
N SER A 735 -37.89 -3.38 -45.04
CA SER A 735 -39.35 -3.56 -45.17
C SER A 735 -39.65 -5.04 -45.44
N LEU A 736 -40.42 -5.71 -44.57
CA LEU A 736 -40.87 -7.08 -44.80
C LEU A 736 -42.17 -7.06 -45.62
N SER A 737 -42.11 -7.51 -46.88
CA SER A 737 -43.29 -7.95 -47.62
C SER A 737 -43.57 -9.41 -47.26
N GLN A 738 -44.77 -9.68 -46.75
CA GLN A 738 -45.36 -10.98 -46.35
C GLN A 738 -45.23 -11.37 -44.87
N HIS A 739 -46.40 -11.65 -44.28
CA HIS A 739 -46.62 -12.16 -42.93
C HIS A 739 -45.87 -13.48 -42.71
N VAL A 740 -44.79 -13.43 -41.94
CA VAL A 740 -44.22 -14.62 -41.28
C VAL A 740 -44.51 -14.49 -39.79
N SER A 741 -45.33 -15.38 -39.26
CA SER A 741 -45.53 -15.58 -37.83
C SER A 741 -44.24 -16.15 -37.23
N LEU A 742 -43.30 -15.28 -36.83
CA LEU A 742 -42.12 -15.67 -36.08
C LEU A 742 -42.50 -15.75 -34.60
N GLY A 743 -42.35 -16.93 -33.99
CA GLY A 743 -42.47 -17.11 -32.55
C GLY A 743 -41.39 -16.34 -31.78
N PRO A 744 -41.52 -16.21 -30.44
CA PRO A 744 -40.71 -15.32 -29.60
C PRO A 744 -39.19 -15.62 -29.56
N LEU A 745 -38.72 -16.66 -30.27
CA LEU A 745 -37.31 -17.09 -30.35
C LEU A 745 -36.85 -17.45 -31.78
N THR A 746 -37.57 -17.06 -32.83
CA THR A 746 -37.14 -17.34 -34.21
C THR A 746 -36.34 -16.17 -34.82
N ILE A 747 -35.04 -16.37 -35.06
CA ILE A 747 -34.18 -15.46 -35.83
C ILE A 747 -33.87 -16.10 -37.19
N PRO A 748 -34.15 -15.45 -38.33
CA PRO A 748 -33.74 -15.95 -39.63
C PRO A 748 -32.23 -15.74 -39.82
N VAL A 749 -31.45 -16.82 -39.81
CA VAL A 749 -30.03 -16.80 -40.20
C VAL A 749 -29.95 -16.82 -41.72
N GLY A 750 -29.83 -15.64 -42.33
CA GLY A 750 -29.74 -15.49 -43.78
C GLY A 750 -28.50 -14.68 -44.19
N PHE A 751 -27.31 -15.27 -44.12
CA PHE A 751 -26.10 -14.74 -44.77
C PHE A 751 -25.27 -15.85 -45.41
N LEU A 752 -25.74 -16.31 -46.58
CA LEU A 752 -24.93 -16.88 -47.67
C LEU A 752 -25.81 -16.98 -48.93
N LYS A 753 -26.27 -15.84 -49.46
CA LYS A 753 -26.67 -15.76 -50.87
C LYS A 753 -25.90 -14.66 -51.56
N ARG A 754 -24.95 -15.12 -52.36
CA ARG A 754 -24.14 -14.39 -53.32
C ARG A 754 -25.09 -13.76 -54.36
N HIS A 755 -25.34 -12.45 -54.29
CA HIS A 755 -25.97 -11.76 -55.41
C HIS A 755 -24.93 -11.61 -56.53
N ARG A 756 -24.99 -12.51 -57.51
CA ARG A 756 -24.52 -12.23 -58.87
C ARG A 756 -25.53 -11.29 -59.52
N ALA A 757 -25.03 -10.24 -60.14
CA ALA A 757 -25.80 -9.45 -61.10
C ALA A 757 -26.27 -10.32 -62.28
N PRO A 758 -27.39 -9.93 -62.92
CA PRO A 758 -27.40 -9.89 -64.37
C PRO A 758 -27.89 -8.53 -64.90
N GLU A 759 -27.29 -8.15 -66.02
CA GLU A 759 -27.60 -6.99 -66.85
C GLU A 759 -28.91 -7.19 -67.66
N THR A 760 -29.68 -6.09 -67.75
CA THR A 760 -30.45 -5.55 -68.90
C THR A 760 -31.49 -6.40 -69.67
N VAL A 761 -32.73 -5.86 -69.83
CA VAL A 761 -33.32 -5.26 -71.07
C VAL A 761 -34.88 -5.27 -71.05
N ASP A 762 -35.44 -4.09 -71.35
CA ASP A 762 -36.73 -3.66 -71.96
C ASP A 762 -38.16 -3.75 -71.37
N GLU A 763 -38.73 -2.53 -71.29
CA GLU A 763 -40.03 -1.98 -71.77
C GLU A 763 -41.39 -2.64 -71.46
N ALA A 764 -42.27 -1.92 -70.73
CA ALA A 764 -43.36 -1.10 -71.31
C ALA A 764 -44.50 -0.77 -70.28
N SER A 765 -44.77 0.53 -70.15
CA SER A 765 -45.99 1.27 -69.76
C SER A 765 -47.22 0.56 -69.16
N THR A 766 -47.73 1.05 -68.01
CA THR A 766 -48.91 1.97 -67.88
C THR A 766 -49.20 2.35 -66.42
N GLY A 767 -49.76 3.55 -66.21
CA GLY A 767 -49.60 4.37 -65.00
C GLY A 767 -50.50 4.11 -63.78
N ALA A 768 -50.03 4.57 -62.62
CA ALA A 768 -50.81 5.26 -61.58
C ALA A 768 -49.89 5.98 -60.56
N MET A 769 -50.19 7.26 -60.31
CA MET A 769 -49.78 8.19 -59.23
C MET A 769 -48.40 8.05 -58.54
N ARG A 770 -47.59 9.11 -58.67
CA ARG A 770 -46.38 9.38 -57.86
C ARG A 770 -46.70 9.38 -56.37
N VAL A 771 -46.17 8.40 -55.65
CA VAL A 771 -45.79 8.51 -54.22
C VAL A 771 -44.26 8.48 -54.19
N SER A 772 -43.65 9.47 -53.55
CA SER A 772 -42.19 9.59 -53.43
C SER A 772 -41.62 8.39 -52.67
N THR A 773 -40.98 7.46 -53.39
CA THR A 773 -40.13 6.41 -52.80
C THR A 773 -38.91 7.07 -52.18
N GLN A 774 -38.97 7.25 -50.85
CA GLN A 774 -37.85 7.66 -50.02
C GLN A 774 -36.80 6.53 -50.06
N GLU A 775 -35.65 6.77 -50.68
CA GLU A 775 -34.54 5.83 -50.68
C GLU A 775 -34.14 5.53 -49.23
N ASN A 776 -34.14 4.24 -48.84
CA ASN A 776 -33.69 3.79 -47.52
C ASN A 776 -32.17 3.95 -47.42
N VAL A 777 -31.69 5.16 -47.11
CA VAL A 777 -30.27 5.45 -46.93
C VAL A 777 -29.76 4.73 -45.69
N SER A 778 -28.73 3.90 -45.84
CA SER A 778 -28.08 3.22 -44.71
C SER A 778 -27.37 4.24 -43.81
N THR A 779 -27.74 4.29 -42.54
CA THR A 779 -27.12 5.15 -41.52
C THR A 779 -25.99 4.41 -40.79
N GLY A 780 -25.06 5.14 -40.17
CA GLY A 780 -24.00 4.55 -39.39
C GLY A 780 -23.08 5.59 -38.77
N SER A 781 -22.29 5.18 -37.77
CA SER A 781 -21.29 6.03 -37.14
C SER A 781 -20.04 5.22 -36.79
N VAL A 782 -18.93 5.93 -36.66
CA VAL A 782 -17.63 5.38 -36.26
C VAL A 782 -17.10 6.23 -35.13
N ALA A 783 -16.61 5.59 -34.07
CA ALA A 783 -15.97 6.28 -32.96
C ALA A 783 -14.60 5.70 -32.66
N LEU A 784 -13.71 6.58 -32.19
CA LEU A 784 -12.42 6.23 -31.64
C LEU A 784 -12.40 6.62 -30.16
N MET A 785 -11.96 5.71 -29.29
CA MET A 785 -11.80 5.97 -27.87
C MET A 785 -10.36 5.67 -27.44
N LEU A 786 -9.81 6.54 -26.62
CA LEU A 786 -8.50 6.40 -25.98
C LEU A 786 -8.67 6.47 -24.46
N GLU A 787 -8.10 5.50 -23.75
CA GLU A 787 -8.06 5.47 -22.30
C GLU A 787 -6.60 5.31 -21.85
N SER A 788 -6.18 6.10 -20.88
CA SER A 788 -4.85 6.03 -20.30
C SER A 788 -4.92 6.16 -18.78
N LYS A 789 -4.21 5.28 -18.07
CA LYS A 789 -3.92 5.46 -16.65
C LYS A 789 -2.71 6.39 -16.52
N LEU A 790 -2.88 7.52 -15.84
CA LEU A 790 -1.77 8.45 -15.59
C LEU A 790 -0.95 8.01 -14.38
N ASP A 791 -1.64 7.54 -13.35
CA ASP A 791 -1.06 6.96 -12.14
C ASP A 791 -1.96 5.80 -11.65
N GLU A 792 -1.86 5.40 -10.38
CA GLU A 792 -2.64 4.29 -9.82
C GLU A 792 -4.14 4.58 -9.70
N ILE A 793 -4.55 5.86 -9.61
CA ILE A 793 -5.92 6.31 -9.28
C ILE A 793 -6.53 7.25 -10.33
N THR A 794 -5.71 8.00 -11.06
CA THR A 794 -6.09 8.99 -12.06
C THR A 794 -6.18 8.37 -13.44
N ARG A 795 -7.32 8.55 -14.10
CA ARG A 795 -7.61 8.06 -15.45
C ARG A 795 -7.98 9.22 -16.35
N ILE A 796 -7.49 9.17 -17.58
CA ILE A 796 -7.93 10.05 -18.67
C ILE A 796 -8.56 9.18 -19.74
N GLU A 797 -9.76 9.58 -20.14
CA GLU A 797 -10.53 8.95 -21.20
C GLU A 797 -10.95 10.03 -22.20
N GLY A 798 -10.81 9.75 -23.48
CA GLY A 798 -11.23 10.66 -24.54
C GLY A 798 -11.81 9.90 -25.70
N TRP A 799 -12.82 10.45 -26.34
CA TRP A 799 -13.44 9.84 -27.51
C TRP A 799 -13.90 10.87 -28.52
N ILE A 800 -13.95 10.42 -29.77
CA ILE A 800 -14.42 11.18 -30.92
C ILE A 800 -15.35 10.27 -31.73
N GLU A 801 -16.51 10.79 -32.11
CA GLU A 801 -17.49 10.11 -32.96
C GLU A 801 -17.79 10.94 -34.22
N MET A 802 -17.88 10.24 -35.35
CA MET A 802 -18.25 10.80 -36.64
C MET A 802 -19.44 10.03 -37.23
N GLN A 803 -20.47 10.76 -37.65
CA GLN A 803 -21.61 10.17 -38.36
C GLN A 803 -21.32 10.02 -39.84
N LYS A 804 -21.67 8.87 -40.42
CA LYS A 804 -21.46 8.56 -41.84
C LYS A 804 -22.31 9.44 -42.77
N SER A 805 -23.51 9.84 -42.32
CA SER A 805 -24.44 10.71 -43.05
C SER A 805 -24.01 12.18 -43.08
N ASN A 806 -23.22 12.63 -42.11
CA ASN A 806 -22.71 14.00 -42.04
C ASN A 806 -21.30 14.03 -41.42
N PRO A 807 -20.25 13.74 -42.21
CA PRO A 807 -18.88 13.65 -41.70
C PRO A 807 -18.31 15.01 -41.25
N LYS A 808 -19.00 16.12 -41.51
CA LYS A 808 -18.61 17.47 -41.05
C LYS A 808 -19.03 17.76 -39.61
N CYS A 809 -19.92 16.95 -39.04
CA CYS A 809 -20.40 17.07 -37.66
C CYS A 809 -19.70 16.02 -36.79
N LEU A 810 -18.80 16.48 -35.91
CA LEU A 810 -17.98 15.65 -35.06
C LEU A 810 -18.35 15.86 -33.59
N GLN A 811 -18.59 14.78 -32.86
CA GLN A 811 -18.84 14.82 -31.43
C GLN A 811 -17.60 14.33 -30.69
N TRP A 812 -17.28 14.93 -29.55
CA TRP A 812 -16.13 14.55 -28.76
C TRP A 812 -16.36 14.78 -27.28
N ALA A 813 -15.64 14.01 -26.46
CA ALA A 813 -15.51 14.29 -25.04
C ALA A 813 -14.14 13.86 -24.52
N VAL A 814 -13.68 14.53 -23.47
CA VAL A 814 -12.50 14.18 -22.69
C VAL A 814 -12.87 14.26 -21.21
N THR A 815 -12.64 13.17 -20.50
CA THR A 815 -12.91 13.01 -19.08
C THR A 815 -11.62 12.69 -18.35
N MET A 816 -11.38 13.36 -17.23
CA MET A 816 -10.33 13.05 -16.29
C MET A 816 -10.97 12.80 -14.92
N SER A 817 -10.67 11.66 -14.32
CA SER A 817 -11.25 11.27 -13.03
C SER A 817 -10.26 10.55 -12.15
N ASP A 818 -10.39 10.79 -10.86
CA ASP A 818 -9.76 10.04 -9.79
C ASP A 818 -10.78 9.06 -9.22
N ASP A 819 -10.50 7.78 -9.40
CA ASP A 819 -11.40 6.69 -9.03
C ASP A 819 -10.96 6.02 -7.71
N SER A 820 -10.36 6.77 -6.79
CA SER A 820 -9.94 6.27 -5.49
C SER A 820 -11.07 5.54 -4.75
N GLU A 821 -10.75 4.37 -4.18
CA GLU A 821 -11.67 3.65 -3.28
C GLU A 821 -11.67 4.26 -1.85
N ASP A 822 -10.68 5.11 -1.56
CA ASP A 822 -10.43 5.73 -0.25
C ASP A 822 -11.30 6.98 -0.03
N SER A 823 -12.58 6.77 0.34
CA SER A 823 -13.56 7.77 0.83
C SER A 823 -13.91 8.98 -0.07
N PHE A 824 -12.98 9.53 -0.86
CA PHE A 824 -13.14 10.77 -1.63
C PHE A 824 -12.44 10.68 -3.00
N GLY A 825 -13.21 10.81 -4.08
CA GLY A 825 -12.72 10.94 -5.46
C GLY A 825 -13.29 12.19 -6.14
N TRP A 826 -12.92 12.41 -7.39
CA TRP A 826 -13.41 13.55 -8.19
C TRP A 826 -13.36 13.22 -9.68
N GLY A 827 -14.11 13.98 -10.48
CA GLY A 827 -13.99 13.88 -11.93
C GLY A 827 -14.39 15.18 -12.62
N MET A 828 -13.82 15.39 -13.80
CA MET A 828 -14.08 16.52 -14.67
C MET A 828 -14.23 16.02 -16.09
N SER A 829 -15.22 16.52 -16.83
CA SER A 829 -15.41 16.19 -18.24
C SER A 829 -15.68 17.44 -19.06
N LEU A 830 -15.13 17.45 -20.26
CA LEU A 830 -15.36 18.45 -21.29
C LEU A 830 -15.86 17.73 -22.54
N SER A 831 -16.94 18.23 -23.14
CA SER A 831 -17.50 17.66 -24.36
C SER A 831 -18.04 18.73 -25.28
N GLY A 832 -18.22 18.38 -26.55
CA GLY A 832 -18.81 19.28 -27.52
C GLY A 832 -19.10 18.66 -28.87
N ILE A 833 -19.73 19.47 -29.72
CA ILE A 833 -20.06 19.13 -31.10
C ILE A 833 -19.47 20.22 -32.01
N LEU A 834 -18.73 19.81 -33.05
CA LEU A 834 -18.04 20.67 -34.01
C LEU A 834 -18.63 20.46 -35.43
N GLY A 835 -19.11 21.53 -36.06
CA GLY A 835 -19.23 21.67 -37.53
C GLY A 835 -20.58 21.34 -38.19
N GLY A 836 -21.15 22.32 -38.92
CA GLY A 836 -22.23 22.18 -39.91
C GLY A 836 -23.14 23.42 -40.01
N PRO A 837 -23.74 23.76 -41.19
CA PRO A 837 -24.54 24.99 -41.38
C PRO A 837 -25.83 25.07 -40.53
N THR A 838 -26.21 23.98 -39.86
CA THR A 838 -27.33 23.88 -38.90
C THR A 838 -26.89 23.37 -37.52
N CYS A 839 -25.59 23.10 -37.32
CA CYS A 839 -25.05 22.60 -36.07
C CYS A 839 -24.64 23.79 -35.19
N ARG A 840 -25.44 24.12 -34.18
CA ARG A 840 -25.06 25.13 -33.18
C ARG A 840 -23.85 24.59 -32.42
N ASP A 841 -22.84 25.43 -32.22
CA ASP A 841 -21.71 25.09 -31.36
C ASP A 841 -22.25 24.73 -29.98
N HIS A 842 -22.06 23.46 -29.62
CA HIS A 842 -22.46 22.91 -28.34
C HIS A 842 -21.20 22.58 -27.55
N PHE A 843 -21.12 23.13 -26.35
CA PHE A 843 -20.03 22.90 -25.42
C PHE A 843 -20.59 22.61 -24.04
N GLN A 844 -20.02 21.62 -23.39
CA GLN A 844 -20.44 21.19 -22.06
C GLN A 844 -19.22 20.90 -21.20
N ALA A 845 -19.25 21.42 -19.98
CA ALA A 845 -18.26 21.17 -18.95
C ALA A 845 -18.96 20.67 -17.68
N GLU A 846 -18.43 19.63 -17.05
CA GLU A 846 -18.92 19.15 -15.77
C GLU A 846 -17.78 18.84 -14.81
N SER A 847 -18.08 18.95 -13.52
CA SER A 847 -17.20 18.52 -12.43
C SER A 847 -18.00 17.92 -11.28
N TYR A 848 -17.46 16.90 -10.64
CA TYR A 848 -18.09 16.24 -9.50
C TYR A 848 -17.08 15.82 -8.45
N LEU A 849 -17.56 15.67 -7.23
CA LEU A 849 -16.89 14.99 -6.14
C LEU A 849 -17.56 13.63 -5.92
N LYS A 850 -16.81 12.60 -5.55
CA LYS A 850 -17.31 11.25 -5.25
C LYS A 850 -17.05 10.96 -3.78
N LEU A 851 -18.11 10.81 -3.00
CA LEU A 851 -18.08 10.54 -1.58
C LEU A 851 -18.49 9.07 -1.35
N ASN A 852 -17.55 8.22 -0.96
CA ASN A 852 -17.85 6.82 -0.66
C ASN A 852 -18.20 6.67 0.84
N LEU A 853 -19.45 6.32 1.16
CA LEU A 853 -19.89 6.02 2.52
C LEU A 853 -19.84 4.50 2.73
N GLY A 854 -18.65 3.99 3.02
CA GLY A 854 -18.39 2.55 3.09
C GLY A 854 -18.29 1.90 1.71
N LYS A 855 -18.30 0.56 1.67
CA LYS A 855 -18.09 -0.22 0.43
C LYS A 855 -19.35 -0.34 -0.46
N ARG A 856 -20.51 0.05 0.05
CA ARG A 856 -21.82 -0.26 -0.54
C ARG A 856 -22.64 0.96 -0.93
N PHE A 857 -22.20 2.18 -0.60
CA PHE A 857 -22.91 3.41 -0.92
C PHE A 857 -21.92 4.49 -1.39
N SER A 858 -22.26 5.20 -2.46
CA SER A 858 -21.50 6.34 -2.94
C SER A 858 -22.43 7.47 -3.39
N LEU A 859 -22.02 8.71 -3.11
CA LEU A 859 -22.72 9.94 -3.47
C LEU A 859 -21.83 10.81 -4.34
N LYS A 860 -22.37 11.39 -5.41
CA LYS A 860 -21.65 12.25 -6.34
C LYS A 860 -22.36 13.60 -6.55
N PRO A 861 -22.11 14.60 -5.69
CA PRO A 861 -22.53 15.97 -5.99
C PRO A 861 -21.65 16.58 -7.08
N GLY A 862 -22.24 17.35 -8.00
CA GLY A 862 -21.45 18.15 -8.93
C GLY A 862 -22.24 19.18 -9.73
N LEU A 863 -21.52 19.83 -10.62
CA LEU A 863 -21.94 21.00 -11.38
C LEU A 863 -21.75 20.72 -12.86
N ALA A 864 -22.76 21.03 -13.68
CA ALA A 864 -22.67 21.04 -15.12
C ALA A 864 -22.93 22.45 -15.67
N TYR A 865 -22.13 22.85 -16.65
CA TYR A 865 -22.28 24.06 -17.43
C TYR A 865 -22.47 23.67 -18.89
N VAL A 866 -23.56 24.14 -19.49
CA VAL A 866 -23.93 23.86 -20.87
C VAL A 866 -24.01 25.18 -21.63
N ALA A 867 -23.33 25.26 -22.77
CA ALA A 867 -23.46 26.33 -23.74
C ALA A 867 -23.95 25.71 -25.07
N ASP A 868 -25.16 26.10 -25.50
CA ASP A 868 -25.78 25.63 -26.75
C ASP A 868 -26.25 26.85 -27.57
N GLY A 869 -25.44 27.25 -28.54
CA GLY A 869 -25.63 28.51 -29.27
C GLY A 869 -25.56 29.73 -28.33
N ASN A 870 -26.64 30.49 -28.23
CA ASN A 870 -26.73 31.66 -27.34
C ASN A 870 -27.19 31.30 -25.92
N SER A 871 -27.69 30.08 -25.69
CA SER A 871 -28.14 29.64 -24.37
C SER A 871 -26.94 29.21 -23.53
N ARG A 872 -26.87 29.68 -22.29
CA ARG A 872 -25.88 29.26 -21.29
C ARG A 872 -26.63 28.86 -20.05
N THR A 873 -26.43 27.65 -19.55
CA THR A 873 -27.19 27.12 -18.43
C THR A 873 -26.26 26.37 -17.47
N THR A 874 -26.43 26.62 -16.18
CA THR A 874 -25.71 25.92 -15.11
C THR A 874 -26.67 25.07 -14.30
N ALA A 875 -26.33 23.81 -14.06
CA ALA A 875 -27.15 22.85 -13.33
C ALA A 875 -26.37 22.21 -12.19
N LEU A 876 -27.01 22.10 -11.02
CA LEU A 876 -26.53 21.28 -9.91
C LEU A 876 -27.09 19.86 -10.01
N MET A 877 -26.23 18.87 -9.79
CA MET A 877 -26.51 17.45 -10.00
C MET A 877 -26.10 16.62 -8.79
N LEU A 878 -26.86 15.56 -8.50
CA LEU A 878 -26.57 14.62 -7.42
C LEU A 878 -26.87 13.19 -7.88
N GLN A 879 -25.83 12.36 -8.00
CA GLN A 879 -25.97 10.93 -8.30
C GLN A 879 -25.68 10.10 -7.04
N SER A 880 -26.46 9.05 -6.79
CA SER A 880 -26.21 8.09 -5.70
C SER A 880 -26.24 6.66 -6.21
N ASN A 881 -25.28 5.84 -5.77
CA ASN A 881 -25.19 4.42 -6.12
C ASN A 881 -25.08 3.58 -4.86
N TRP A 882 -25.81 2.47 -4.81
CA TRP A 882 -25.73 1.51 -3.72
C TRP A 882 -25.90 0.05 -4.16
N SER A 883 -25.40 -0.88 -3.35
CA SER A 883 -25.51 -2.33 -3.59
C SER A 883 -25.78 -3.08 -2.30
N ILE A 884 -26.74 -4.01 -2.31
CA ILE A 884 -27.17 -4.82 -1.15
C ILE A 884 -26.75 -6.27 -1.31
#